data_AF-A0A948BIY7-F1
#
_entry.id   AF-A0A948BIY7-F1
#
_cell.length_a   1.000
_cell.length_b   1.000
_cell.length_c   1.000
_cell.angle_alpha   90.00
_cell.angle_beta   90.00
_cell.angle_gamma   90.00
#
_symmetry.space_group_name_H-M   'P 1'
#
loop_
_entity.id
_entity.type
_entity.pdbx_description
1 polymer ?
#
loop_
_entity_poly.entity_id
_entity_poly.type
_entity_poly.pdbx_seq_one_letter_code
_entity_poly.pdbx_strand_id
1 'polypeptide(L)'
;MTHNKPNKSKKIYRFAVYGRASSGKTCILAALAMKCIANPRKLTSTWILDPSYIKKPVGDPEDWDPQDPAVAYHLGREWLEKSIFLLSRNQLPPPNPNRAAPLRYLYHFTTPEHITYHIELIDYSGELIDPAISDDEMVLRLHDHINSMDGILVLAEAPRPGRDPQPLSNELHKLEQAFVILKGTNNEGPILNVPVALLINKWDRISTIDHANFLNEQKKLDEFLAGTPEPPHLSLINTLRNSVTAKNFHVFPVSAFGEYEFTATADTGAIERPKQINPLKSFGLEDGFVWAANRRDEIDLSRYEEEVSRRASICLWKSKSIIPAWGLLKTSKELFLRFPAHSPERIRVKSATRKISLAVYLQTICFTIMLLLLPLSGEMLHDGFRYRSVLVSENNPQATNEKLLIGEEWLEAYYKSPIYQHVISSMFVLSRNHAIKTLEKLRNKRDEKLWQPVATAGDQVSRLALARKYLEQFGENGKYRDLAESIITTADSNKKYHGDKIYLAGIAASLEALLIQGDFSEIDLQGLQEQLERIPYPLALNDELFMQQRWLQEQISSEKIKLAKAEGRARWVEFREKYFSLVRDRKINQAAAHLSQWQTRGDEEEKLADLKKDFKKRVIGIIKEDVSERHKAKQWRDARDIIQTIIDDKHAVSFLNSLQLKNLHLMLDEVDIAEDQDLYEKITSYKDMEQVSYYLKHAPLNKMKRVVERYQVYLNQVANPMLINLQLNNIYWAESCGNTDILLTLNGKTVIEKNGLTARKHGRSAQVGNTLFRAKMNDTIKIHMETICNGIWDKEKTGEITWEGLVRNLNGLRIGLDGDQAEKNAVTFILSGVPQEPVLPPWGD
;
A
#
# COMPACT_ATOMS: atom_id res chain seq x y z
N MET A 1 -14.23 -35.22 31.78
CA MET A 1 -13.57 -35.77 30.58
C MET A 1 -13.94 -34.90 29.39
N THR A 2 -13.06 -33.99 28.99
CA THR A 2 -13.28 -33.10 27.84
C THR A 2 -12.79 -33.79 26.57
N HIS A 3 -13.69 -34.00 25.61
CA HIS A 3 -13.35 -34.51 24.28
C HIS A 3 -12.52 -33.44 23.52
N ASN A 4 -11.19 -33.49 23.69
CA ASN A 4 -10.29 -32.74 22.82
C ASN A 4 -10.26 -33.42 21.44
N LYS A 5 -10.96 -32.83 20.47
CA LYS A 5 -10.70 -33.12 19.04
C LYS A 5 -9.20 -32.95 18.78
N PRO A 6 -8.52 -33.88 18.09
CA PRO A 6 -7.13 -33.69 17.73
C PRO A 6 -7.01 -32.45 16.85
N ASN A 7 -6.25 -31.47 17.33
CA ASN A 7 -5.90 -30.28 16.58
C ASN A 7 -5.19 -30.74 15.30
N LYS A 8 -5.64 -30.29 14.11
CA LYS A 8 -5.20 -30.72 12.76
C LYS A 8 -3.68 -30.54 12.47
N SER A 9 -2.86 -30.21 13.46
CA SER A 9 -1.48 -29.77 13.33
C SER A 9 -0.45 -30.63 14.10
N LYS A 10 -0.81 -31.79 14.65
CA LYS A 10 0.13 -32.62 15.43
C LYS A 10 0.70 -33.78 14.59
N LYS A 11 2.03 -33.94 14.58
CA LYS A 11 2.73 -35.03 13.88
C LYS A 11 2.38 -36.37 14.53
N ILE A 12 2.09 -37.37 13.70
CA ILE A 12 2.02 -38.78 14.07
C ILE A 12 3.35 -39.42 13.66
N TYR A 13 4.09 -39.98 14.61
CA TYR A 13 5.37 -40.65 14.38
C TYR A 13 5.09 -42.11 14.04
N ARG A 14 5.60 -42.59 12.90
CA ARG A 14 5.44 -43.99 12.48
C ARG A 14 6.65 -44.80 12.86
N PHE A 15 6.51 -45.71 13.82
CA PHE A 15 7.60 -46.60 14.22
C PHE A 15 7.34 -48.04 13.82
N ALA A 16 8.33 -48.63 13.16
CA ALA A 16 8.37 -50.06 12.92
C ALA A 16 8.87 -50.79 14.17
N VAL A 17 8.21 -51.87 14.54
CA VAL A 17 8.62 -52.76 15.63
C VAL A 17 9.07 -54.09 15.03
N TYR A 18 10.37 -54.36 15.12
CA TYR A 18 10.99 -55.60 14.67
C TYR A 18 11.48 -56.44 15.82
N GLY A 19 11.51 -57.75 15.62
CA GLY A 19 12.04 -58.70 16.58
C GLY A 19 11.62 -60.11 16.23
N ARG A 20 12.37 -61.09 16.73
CA ARG A 20 12.07 -62.51 16.53
C ARG A 20 10.76 -62.94 17.18
N ALA A 21 10.29 -64.15 16.87
CA ALA A 21 9.28 -64.81 17.68
C ALA A 21 9.78 -64.91 19.13
N SER A 22 8.88 -64.81 20.12
CA SER A 22 9.21 -64.91 21.55
C SER A 22 10.09 -63.80 22.16
N SER A 23 10.59 -62.83 21.37
CA SER A 23 11.31 -61.65 21.88
C SER A 23 10.45 -60.73 22.76
N GLY A 24 9.14 -60.93 22.73
CA GLY A 24 8.17 -60.22 23.57
C GLY A 24 7.57 -58.97 22.93
N LYS A 25 7.50 -58.87 21.59
CA LYS A 25 6.83 -57.76 20.87
C LYS A 25 5.41 -57.51 21.39
N THR A 26 4.54 -58.52 21.29
CA THR A 26 3.16 -58.47 21.78
C THR A 26 3.09 -58.17 23.27
N CYS A 27 4.05 -58.66 24.06
CA CYS A 27 4.15 -58.38 25.50
C CYS A 27 4.47 -56.92 25.79
N ILE A 28 5.42 -56.30 25.07
CA ILE A 28 5.74 -54.87 25.22
C ILE A 28 4.54 -54.01 24.82
N LEU A 29 3.92 -54.32 23.69
CA LEU A 29 2.74 -53.59 23.21
C LEU A 29 1.59 -53.68 24.24
N ALA A 30 1.30 -54.88 24.75
CA ALA A 30 0.27 -55.05 25.77
C ALA A 30 0.64 -54.35 27.08
N ALA A 31 1.90 -54.45 27.52
CA ALA A 31 2.36 -53.79 28.75
C ALA A 31 2.22 -52.26 28.68
N LEU A 32 2.51 -51.63 27.53
CA LEU A 32 2.28 -50.20 27.29
C LEU A 32 0.80 -49.77 27.37
N ALA A 33 -0.13 -50.72 27.23
CA ALA A 33 -1.56 -50.49 27.33
C ALA A 33 -2.13 -50.87 28.71
N MET A 34 -1.35 -51.55 29.56
CA MET A 34 -1.75 -51.99 30.89
C MET A 34 -1.32 -50.99 31.97
N LYS A 35 -1.85 -51.16 33.19
CA LYS A 35 -1.47 -50.33 34.33
C LYS A 35 -0.09 -50.73 34.83
N CYS A 36 0.89 -49.85 34.68
CA CYS A 36 2.27 -50.03 35.14
C CYS A 36 2.57 -49.15 36.37
N ILE A 37 3.61 -49.50 37.15
CA ILE A 37 4.25 -48.52 38.04
C ILE A 37 4.84 -47.37 37.23
N ALA A 38 4.90 -46.20 37.84
CA ALA A 38 5.41 -45.00 37.16
C ALA A 38 6.86 -45.22 36.71
N ASN A 39 7.14 -44.89 35.44
CA ASN A 39 8.49 -44.87 34.92
C ASN A 39 9.37 -43.90 35.76
N PRO A 40 10.62 -44.26 36.12
CA PRO A 40 11.50 -43.42 36.95
C PRO A 40 11.73 -42.01 36.38
N ARG A 41 11.63 -41.85 35.06
CA ARG A 41 11.75 -40.56 34.37
C ARG A 41 10.40 -39.85 34.21
N LYS A 42 9.34 -40.34 34.85
CA LYS A 42 7.95 -39.87 34.80
C LYS A 42 7.38 -39.83 33.38
N LEU A 43 7.88 -40.70 32.50
CA LEU A 43 7.27 -40.96 31.20
C LEU A 43 5.97 -41.74 31.40
N THR A 44 4.98 -41.47 30.56
CA THR A 44 3.70 -42.20 30.59
C THR A 44 3.32 -42.62 29.18
N SER A 45 2.69 -43.79 29.08
CA SER A 45 2.11 -44.32 27.86
C SER A 45 0.59 -44.43 28.01
N THR A 46 -0.15 -44.17 26.93
CA THR A 46 -1.61 -44.36 26.90
C THR A 46 -1.99 -44.87 25.52
N TRP A 47 -2.59 -46.06 25.49
CA TRP A 47 -3.12 -46.64 24.26
C TRP A 47 -4.44 -45.97 23.86
N ILE A 48 -4.59 -45.66 22.57
CA ILE A 48 -5.79 -45.03 22.02
C ILE A 48 -6.65 -46.07 21.31
N LEU A 49 -7.74 -46.46 21.98
CA LEU A 49 -8.68 -47.50 21.53
C LEU A 49 -9.43 -47.12 20.24
N ASP A 50 -9.95 -45.89 20.17
CA ASP A 50 -10.80 -45.42 19.06
C ASP A 50 -10.36 -44.04 18.57
N PRO A 51 -9.36 -43.97 17.67
CA PRO A 51 -8.94 -42.72 17.07
C PRO A 51 -10.06 -42.16 16.20
N SER A 52 -10.57 -40.97 16.54
CA SER A 52 -11.74 -40.35 15.87
C SER A 52 -11.64 -40.18 14.34
N TYR A 53 -10.45 -40.29 13.75
CA TYR A 53 -10.20 -40.16 12.31
C TYR A 53 -10.12 -41.51 11.57
N ILE A 54 -10.08 -42.64 12.29
CA ILE A 54 -10.08 -43.99 11.71
C ILE A 54 -11.49 -44.54 11.84
N LYS A 55 -12.19 -44.65 10.71
CA LYS A 55 -13.53 -45.24 10.68
C LYS A 55 -13.41 -46.75 10.64
N LYS A 56 -14.40 -47.44 11.24
CA LYS A 56 -14.51 -48.90 11.09
C LYS A 56 -14.77 -49.25 9.61
N PRO A 57 -14.01 -50.18 9.02
CA PRO A 57 -14.30 -50.71 7.69
C PRO A 57 -15.73 -51.25 7.62
N VAL A 58 -16.37 -51.10 6.45
CA VAL A 58 -17.76 -51.53 6.23
C VAL A 58 -17.76 -52.95 5.68
N GLY A 59 -18.63 -53.82 6.18
CA GLY A 59 -18.73 -55.23 5.78
C GLY A 59 -18.13 -56.18 6.81
N ASP A 60 -18.17 -57.48 6.49
CA ASP A 60 -17.64 -58.53 7.35
C ASP A 60 -16.09 -58.54 7.33
N PRO A 61 -15.42 -58.91 8.45
CA PRO A 61 -13.96 -58.87 8.53
C PRO A 61 -13.21 -59.70 7.48
N GLU A 62 -13.86 -60.68 6.88
CA GLU A 62 -13.29 -61.52 5.81
C GLU A 62 -13.23 -60.81 4.45
N ASP A 63 -14.08 -59.79 4.23
CA ASP A 63 -14.16 -59.00 2.99
C ASP A 63 -13.33 -57.70 3.05
N TRP A 64 -12.68 -57.44 4.19
CA TRP A 64 -11.92 -56.22 4.41
C TRP A 64 -10.67 -56.18 3.52
N ASP A 65 -10.46 -55.05 2.84
CA ASP A 65 -9.25 -54.82 2.04
C ASP A 65 -8.00 -54.80 2.94
N PRO A 66 -7.07 -55.76 2.79
CA PRO A 66 -5.86 -55.82 3.60
C PRO A 66 -4.96 -54.57 3.45
N GLN A 67 -5.08 -53.82 2.36
CA GLN A 67 -4.30 -52.61 2.14
C GLN A 67 -4.88 -51.36 2.82
N ASP A 68 -6.13 -51.40 3.30
CA ASP A 68 -6.73 -50.28 4.03
C ASP A 68 -6.09 -50.14 5.43
N PRO A 69 -5.44 -49.02 5.76
CA PRO A 69 -4.87 -48.78 7.09
C PRO A 69 -5.90 -48.94 8.23
N ALA A 70 -7.17 -48.64 7.98
CA ALA A 70 -8.21 -48.79 9.00
C ALA A 70 -8.40 -50.25 9.42
N VAL A 71 -8.29 -51.19 8.48
CA VAL A 71 -8.37 -52.64 8.75
C VAL A 71 -7.24 -53.06 9.68
N ALA A 72 -6.01 -52.62 9.40
CA ALA A 72 -4.84 -52.92 10.22
C ALA A 72 -4.96 -52.41 11.66
N TYR A 73 -5.63 -51.28 11.87
CA TYR A 73 -5.92 -50.74 13.21
C TYR A 73 -7.00 -51.53 13.97
N HIS A 74 -8.09 -51.92 13.32
CA HIS A 74 -9.16 -52.69 13.97
C HIS A 74 -8.69 -54.11 14.32
N LEU A 75 -7.98 -54.77 13.40
CA LEU A 75 -7.38 -56.08 13.67
C LEU A 75 -6.30 -56.01 14.76
N GLY A 76 -5.49 -54.95 14.75
CA GLY A 76 -4.52 -54.68 15.81
C GLY A 76 -5.19 -54.52 17.17
N ARG A 77 -6.26 -53.73 17.23
CA ARG A 77 -7.05 -53.54 18.45
C ARG A 77 -7.55 -54.86 19.01
N GLU A 78 -8.26 -55.67 18.22
CA GLU A 78 -8.80 -56.95 18.68
C GLU A 78 -7.69 -57.87 19.20
N TRP A 79 -6.56 -57.91 18.50
CA TRP A 79 -5.40 -58.68 18.90
C TRP A 79 -4.82 -58.21 20.24
N LEU A 80 -4.70 -56.90 20.44
CA LEU A 80 -4.15 -56.32 21.66
C LEU A 80 -5.11 -56.48 22.85
N GLU A 81 -6.42 -56.27 22.68
CA GLU A 81 -7.42 -56.51 23.72
C GLU A 81 -7.38 -57.97 24.19
N LYS A 82 -7.31 -58.92 23.25
CA LYS A 82 -7.16 -60.34 23.56
C LYS A 82 -5.85 -60.63 24.30
N SER A 83 -4.76 -60.01 23.87
CA SER A 83 -3.45 -60.19 24.50
C SER A 83 -3.43 -59.64 25.93
N ILE A 84 -3.97 -58.44 26.15
CA ILE A 84 -4.13 -57.83 27.48
C ILE A 84 -5.01 -58.71 28.37
N PHE A 85 -6.11 -59.24 27.82
CA PHE A 85 -7.00 -60.14 28.55
C PHE A 85 -6.29 -61.42 29.02
N LEU A 86 -5.55 -62.10 28.14
CA LEU A 86 -4.79 -63.29 28.49
C LEU A 86 -3.70 -62.99 29.53
N LEU A 87 -2.94 -61.91 29.32
CA LEU A 87 -1.90 -61.48 30.26
C LEU A 87 -2.48 -61.12 31.63
N SER A 88 -3.64 -60.45 31.69
CA SER A 88 -4.32 -60.12 32.95
C SER A 88 -4.71 -61.36 33.78
N ARG A 89 -4.82 -62.51 33.13
CA ARG A 89 -5.09 -63.83 33.74
C ARG A 89 -3.84 -64.68 33.93
N ASN A 90 -2.66 -64.08 33.79
CA ASN A 90 -1.38 -64.76 33.87
C ASN A 90 -1.21 -65.89 32.84
N GLN A 91 -1.80 -65.72 31.64
CA GLN A 91 -1.71 -66.65 30.52
C GLN A 91 -0.84 -66.05 29.40
N LEU A 92 -0.10 -66.90 28.70
CA LEU A 92 0.75 -66.48 27.59
C LEU A 92 -0.10 -66.18 26.35
N PRO A 93 0.00 -64.98 25.74
CA PRO A 93 -0.68 -64.70 24.49
C PRO A 93 -0.11 -65.55 23.35
N PRO A 94 -0.94 -65.97 22.37
CA PRO A 94 -0.46 -66.69 21.20
C PRO A 94 0.49 -65.83 20.36
N PRO A 95 1.38 -66.43 19.55
CA PRO A 95 2.21 -65.68 18.61
C PRO A 95 1.33 -64.95 17.58
N ASN A 96 1.76 -63.74 17.18
CA ASN A 96 1.07 -62.93 16.19
C ASN A 96 1.00 -63.67 14.84
N PRO A 97 -0.18 -63.83 14.20
CA PRO A 97 -0.29 -64.48 12.89
C PRO A 97 0.52 -63.73 11.83
N ASN A 98 1.22 -64.48 10.97
CA ASN A 98 1.87 -63.93 9.78
C ASN A 98 0.78 -63.55 8.77
N ARG A 99 0.47 -62.25 8.64
CA ARG A 99 -0.59 -61.72 7.78
C ARG A 99 0.03 -60.84 6.69
N ALA A 100 -0.66 -60.72 5.56
CA ALA A 100 -0.24 -59.85 4.45
C ALA A 100 -0.19 -58.35 4.81
N ALA A 101 -0.89 -57.93 5.87
CA ALA A 101 -0.90 -56.55 6.35
C ALA A 101 -0.45 -56.48 7.82
N PRO A 102 0.51 -55.59 8.17
CA PRO A 102 1.04 -55.49 9.53
C PRO A 102 0.03 -54.82 10.47
N LEU A 103 -0.01 -55.27 11.73
CA LEU A 103 -0.91 -54.71 12.75
C LEU A 103 -0.46 -53.32 13.18
N ARG A 104 -1.43 -52.41 13.36
CA ARG A 104 -1.17 -51.01 13.73
C ARG A 104 -1.78 -50.63 15.06
N TYR A 105 -1.05 -49.83 15.83
CA TYR A 105 -1.46 -49.40 17.17
C TYR A 105 -1.12 -47.93 17.38
N LEU A 106 -2.00 -47.16 18.01
CA LEU A 106 -1.75 -45.73 18.30
C LEU A 106 -1.56 -45.52 19.80
N TYR A 107 -0.43 -44.91 20.18
CA TYR A 107 -0.09 -44.57 21.55
C TYR A 107 0.19 -43.09 21.72
N HIS A 108 -0.15 -42.55 22.88
CA HIS A 108 0.33 -41.26 23.36
C HIS A 108 1.42 -41.48 24.40
N PHE A 109 2.62 -40.98 24.13
CA PHE A 109 3.70 -40.95 25.10
C PHE A 109 3.86 -39.53 25.61
N THR A 110 3.75 -39.33 26.93
CA THR A 110 3.86 -37.99 27.53
C THR A 110 5.11 -37.86 28.39
N THR A 111 5.87 -36.79 28.18
CA THR A 111 7.07 -36.45 28.95
C THR A 111 6.74 -35.55 30.16
N PRO A 112 7.67 -35.39 31.13
CA PRO A 112 7.47 -34.51 32.29
C PRO A 112 7.25 -33.05 31.91
N GLU A 113 7.76 -32.62 30.76
CA GLU A 113 7.60 -31.28 30.20
C GLU A 113 6.25 -31.10 29.48
N HIS A 114 5.32 -32.04 29.64
CA HIS A 114 4.00 -32.08 29.01
C HIS A 114 4.03 -32.13 27.47
N ILE A 115 5.09 -32.66 26.89
CA ILE A 115 5.14 -33.00 25.46
C ILE A 115 4.43 -34.34 25.27
N THR A 116 3.47 -34.41 24.35
CA THR A 116 2.82 -35.67 23.98
C THR A 116 3.20 -36.05 22.56
N TYR A 117 3.91 -37.18 22.42
CA TYR A 117 4.20 -37.82 21.14
C TYR A 117 3.06 -38.76 20.76
N HIS A 118 2.53 -38.57 19.55
CA HIS A 118 1.50 -39.44 18.97
C HIS A 118 2.20 -40.48 18.10
N ILE A 119 2.31 -41.72 18.56
CA ILE A 119 3.14 -42.73 17.92
C ILE A 119 2.25 -43.85 17.37
N GLU A 120 2.28 -44.03 16.05
CA GLU A 120 1.73 -45.18 15.33
C GLU A 120 2.80 -46.27 15.30
N LEU A 121 2.55 -47.37 16.01
CA LEU A 121 3.39 -48.56 16.02
C LEU A 121 2.90 -49.55 14.99
N ILE A 122 3.81 -50.06 14.18
CA ILE A 122 3.54 -51.04 13.14
C ILE A 122 4.34 -52.30 13.49
N ASP A 123 3.63 -53.37 13.87
CA ASP A 123 4.24 -54.65 14.27
C ASP A 123 4.48 -55.51 13.04
N TYR A 124 5.74 -55.59 12.64
CA TYR A 124 6.20 -56.47 11.58
C TYR A 124 6.56 -57.83 12.17
N SER A 125 5.53 -58.65 12.34
CA SER A 125 5.68 -60.00 12.89
C SER A 125 6.00 -61.01 11.78
N GLY A 126 7.26 -61.44 11.71
CA GLY A 126 7.67 -62.58 10.87
C GLY A 126 8.14 -62.23 9.46
N GLU A 127 7.84 -61.04 8.94
CA GLU A 127 8.17 -60.63 7.56
C GLU A 127 9.67 -60.61 7.23
N LEU A 128 10.54 -60.32 8.23
CA LEU A 128 11.99 -60.28 8.02
C LEU A 128 12.64 -61.66 7.87
N ILE A 129 11.91 -62.75 8.07
CA ILE A 129 12.47 -64.11 8.11
C ILE A 129 11.42 -65.09 7.57
N ASP A 130 10.67 -64.68 6.55
CA ASP A 130 9.83 -65.60 5.80
C ASP A 130 10.71 -66.30 4.75
N PRO A 131 10.98 -67.62 4.89
CA PRO A 131 11.81 -68.36 3.94
C PRO A 131 11.20 -68.46 2.53
N ALA A 132 9.94 -68.03 2.34
CA ALA A 132 9.28 -68.02 1.03
C ALA A 132 9.57 -66.76 0.19
N ILE A 133 10.16 -65.71 0.79
CA ILE A 133 10.48 -64.45 0.10
C ILE A 133 11.95 -64.49 -0.34
N SER A 134 12.25 -64.10 -1.58
CA SER A 134 13.63 -64.01 -2.06
C SER A 134 14.37 -62.88 -1.32
N ASP A 135 15.70 -63.04 -1.16
CA ASP A 135 16.53 -62.03 -0.50
C ASP A 135 16.34 -60.64 -1.13
N ASP A 136 16.25 -60.56 -2.47
CA ASP A 136 16.03 -59.30 -3.22
C ASP A 136 14.67 -58.64 -2.94
N GLU A 137 13.59 -59.42 -2.88
CA GLU A 137 12.25 -58.89 -2.59
C GLU A 137 12.13 -58.43 -1.12
N MET A 138 12.78 -59.16 -0.22
CA MET A 138 12.89 -58.79 1.19
C MET A 138 13.65 -57.47 1.37
N VAL A 139 14.73 -57.23 0.61
CA VAL A 139 15.47 -55.95 0.60
C VAL A 139 14.54 -54.80 0.23
N LEU A 140 13.82 -54.94 -0.88
CA LEU A 140 12.96 -53.88 -1.42
C LEU A 140 11.84 -53.53 -0.44
N ARG A 141 11.16 -54.54 0.13
CA ARG A 141 10.11 -54.31 1.14
C ARG A 141 10.66 -53.66 2.40
N LEU A 142 11.80 -54.12 2.89
CA LEU A 142 12.42 -53.56 4.09
C LEU A 142 12.87 -52.11 3.86
N HIS A 143 13.43 -51.81 2.69
CA HIS A 143 13.83 -50.46 2.31
C HIS A 143 12.62 -49.52 2.19
N ASP A 144 11.54 -49.97 1.54
CA ASP A 144 10.30 -49.20 1.41
C ASP A 144 9.63 -48.95 2.76
N HIS A 145 9.59 -49.97 3.63
CA HIS A 145 9.12 -49.83 5.00
C HIS A 145 9.94 -48.77 5.73
N ILE A 146 11.27 -48.91 5.78
CA ILE A 146 12.14 -47.99 6.52
C ILE A 146 12.05 -46.56 6.01
N ASN A 147 11.94 -46.34 4.70
CA ASN A 147 11.80 -45.00 4.12
C ASN A 147 10.49 -44.30 4.51
N SER A 148 9.46 -45.06 4.85
CA SER A 148 8.17 -44.53 5.30
C SER A 148 8.05 -44.39 6.83
N MET A 149 9.06 -44.84 7.58
CA MET A 149 9.08 -44.77 9.05
C MET A 149 9.83 -43.55 9.58
N ASP A 150 9.35 -43.02 10.70
CA ASP A 150 10.01 -42.00 11.51
C ASP A 150 11.02 -42.60 12.49
N GLY A 151 10.97 -43.89 12.76
CA GLY A 151 11.83 -44.58 13.73
C GLY A 151 11.69 -46.10 13.66
N ILE A 152 12.70 -46.80 14.17
CA ILE A 152 12.74 -48.26 14.17
C ILE A 152 13.05 -48.73 15.58
N LEU A 153 12.29 -49.71 16.06
CA LEU A 153 12.45 -50.35 17.35
C LEU A 153 12.78 -51.81 17.11
N VAL A 154 13.94 -52.25 17.58
CA VAL A 154 14.41 -53.63 17.44
C VAL A 154 14.37 -54.27 18.81
N LEU A 155 13.66 -55.38 18.96
CA LEU A 155 13.56 -56.12 20.21
C LEU A 155 14.49 -57.34 20.19
N ALA A 156 15.38 -57.41 21.17
CA ALA A 156 16.23 -58.56 21.44
C ALA A 156 15.96 -59.10 22.85
N GLU A 157 15.97 -60.42 23.02
CA GLU A 157 15.78 -61.07 24.33
C GLU A 157 17.09 -61.08 25.13
N ALA A 158 17.05 -60.74 26.41
CA ALA A 158 18.17 -60.94 27.33
C ALA A 158 18.44 -62.44 27.55
N PRO A 159 19.71 -62.89 27.69
CA PRO A 159 20.02 -64.30 27.83
C PRO A 159 19.35 -64.92 29.07
N ARG A 160 18.94 -66.18 28.96
CA ARG A 160 18.33 -66.92 30.07
C ARG A 160 19.43 -67.40 31.03
N PRO A 161 19.28 -67.21 32.35
CA PRO A 161 20.26 -67.70 33.31
C PRO A 161 20.39 -69.22 33.20
N GLY A 162 21.62 -69.73 33.13
CA GLY A 162 21.92 -71.17 33.15
C GLY A 162 21.51 -71.96 31.90
N ARG A 163 21.14 -71.30 30.78
CA ARG A 163 20.93 -71.96 29.48
C ARG A 163 22.06 -71.66 28.50
N ASP A 164 22.25 -72.57 27.55
CA ASP A 164 23.16 -72.38 26.42
C ASP A 164 22.80 -71.10 25.62
N PRO A 165 23.74 -70.16 25.41
CA PRO A 165 23.51 -68.95 24.62
C PRO A 165 23.43 -69.21 23.11
N GLN A 166 23.85 -70.37 22.60
CA GLN A 166 23.93 -70.64 21.15
C GLN A 166 22.61 -70.45 20.38
N PRO A 167 21.44 -70.91 20.89
CA PRO A 167 20.17 -70.66 20.21
C PRO A 167 19.83 -69.18 20.10
N LEU A 168 20.12 -68.39 21.14
CA LEU A 168 19.92 -66.93 21.13
C LEU A 168 20.87 -66.26 20.14
N SER A 169 22.14 -66.69 20.10
CA SER A 169 23.12 -66.20 19.13
C SER A 169 22.66 -66.42 17.69
N ASN A 170 22.17 -67.62 17.37
CA ASN A 170 21.62 -67.95 16.05
C ASN A 170 20.39 -67.08 15.69
N GLU A 171 19.53 -66.77 16.67
CA GLU A 171 18.36 -65.91 16.46
C GLU A 171 18.73 -64.45 16.22
N LEU A 172 19.69 -63.92 16.97
CA LEU A 172 20.19 -62.56 16.80
C LEU A 172 20.97 -62.41 15.50
N HIS A 173 21.70 -63.45 15.08
CA HIS A 173 22.41 -63.44 13.80
C HIS A 173 21.47 -63.36 12.59
N LYS A 174 20.31 -64.03 12.62
CA LYS A 174 19.29 -63.87 11.56
C LYS A 174 18.75 -62.45 11.48
N LEU A 175 18.51 -61.83 12.64
CA LEU A 175 18.07 -60.44 12.71
C LEU A 175 19.18 -59.50 12.21
N GLU A 176 20.43 -59.78 12.56
CA GLU A 176 21.61 -59.08 12.05
C GLU A 176 21.67 -59.12 10.52
N GLN A 177 21.56 -60.31 9.91
CA GLN A 177 21.60 -60.48 8.45
C GLN A 177 20.57 -59.59 7.74
N ALA A 178 19.34 -59.51 8.25
CA ALA A 178 18.31 -58.64 7.70
C ALA A 178 18.71 -57.15 7.69
N PHE A 179 19.47 -56.68 8.68
CA PHE A 179 19.96 -55.29 8.75
C PHE A 179 21.32 -55.08 8.07
N VAL A 180 22.12 -56.12 7.87
CA VAL A 180 23.33 -56.07 7.02
C VAL A 180 22.95 -55.79 5.58
N ILE A 181 21.86 -56.39 5.10
CA ILE A 181 21.33 -56.19 3.75
C ILE A 181 20.99 -54.70 3.47
N LEU A 182 20.68 -53.91 4.51
CA LEU A 182 20.45 -52.47 4.38
C LEU A 182 21.73 -51.65 4.23
N LYS A 183 22.91 -52.26 4.42
CA LYS A 183 24.19 -51.68 4.01
C LYS A 183 24.33 -51.92 2.50
N GLY A 184 24.08 -50.86 1.74
CA GLY A 184 24.11 -50.84 0.29
C GLY A 184 25.37 -51.45 -0.31
N THR A 185 25.23 -51.91 -1.55
CA THR A 185 26.16 -52.72 -2.33
C THR A 185 27.58 -52.16 -2.50
N ASN A 186 27.85 -50.91 -2.10
CA ASN A 186 29.15 -50.25 -2.31
C ASN A 186 29.96 -49.93 -1.02
N ASN A 187 29.55 -50.37 0.17
CA ASN A 187 30.29 -50.11 1.44
C ASN A 187 30.58 -48.62 1.77
N GLU A 188 29.95 -47.67 1.08
CA GLU A 188 30.15 -46.22 1.31
C GLU A 188 29.18 -45.69 2.39
N GLY A 189 29.55 -45.86 3.65
CA GLY A 189 28.97 -45.13 4.80
C GLY A 189 27.57 -45.54 5.26
N PRO A 190 27.06 -44.92 6.34
CA PRO A 190 25.75 -45.23 6.90
C PRO A 190 24.62 -44.66 6.03
N ILE A 191 23.66 -45.52 5.66
CA ILE A 191 22.60 -45.19 4.68
C ILE A 191 21.36 -44.58 5.33
N LEU A 192 21.06 -44.97 6.58
CA LEU A 192 19.79 -44.60 7.21
C LEU A 192 19.93 -43.37 8.10
N ASN A 193 19.18 -42.33 7.75
CA ASN A 193 18.99 -41.16 8.60
C ASN A 193 17.67 -41.23 9.38
N VAL A 194 17.47 -42.34 10.08
CA VAL A 194 16.28 -42.67 10.89
C VAL A 194 16.77 -43.16 12.27
N PRO A 195 16.12 -42.80 13.39
CA PRO A 195 16.49 -43.29 14.70
C PRO A 195 16.17 -44.78 14.86
N VAL A 196 17.13 -45.55 15.38
CA VAL A 196 17.02 -46.98 15.68
C VAL A 196 17.26 -47.20 17.18
N ALA A 197 16.25 -47.71 17.88
CA ALA A 197 16.36 -48.08 19.30
C ALA A 197 16.37 -49.60 19.43
N LEU A 198 17.43 -50.15 20.02
CA LEU A 198 17.50 -51.57 20.39
C LEU A 198 17.00 -51.74 21.83
N LEU A 199 15.91 -52.49 22.01
CA LEU A 199 15.32 -52.79 23.30
C LEU A 199 15.76 -54.20 23.71
N ILE A 200 16.62 -54.30 24.72
CA ILE A 200 16.98 -55.59 25.32
C ILE A 200 15.91 -55.93 26.36
N ASN A 201 14.92 -56.71 25.94
CA ASN A 201 13.77 -57.08 26.73
C ASN A 201 14.09 -58.25 27.70
N LYS A 202 13.29 -58.39 28.76
CA LYS A 202 13.48 -59.38 29.84
C LYS A 202 14.75 -59.10 30.65
N TRP A 203 15.08 -57.82 30.83
CA TRP A 203 16.26 -57.34 31.53
C TRP A 203 16.35 -57.82 32.99
N ASP A 204 15.21 -58.13 33.60
CA ASP A 204 15.03 -58.78 34.89
C ASP A 204 15.77 -60.13 35.04
N ARG A 205 16.21 -60.75 33.94
CA ARG A 205 17.05 -61.95 33.94
C ARG A 205 18.52 -61.69 34.26
N ILE A 206 19.00 -60.49 33.99
CA ILE A 206 20.43 -60.15 34.10
C ILE A 206 20.74 -59.54 35.45
N SER A 207 19.85 -58.70 35.97
CA SER A 207 20.03 -58.09 37.28
C SER A 207 18.70 -57.80 37.96
N THR A 208 18.73 -57.65 39.28
CA THR A 208 17.61 -57.07 40.02
C THR A 208 17.45 -55.61 39.63
N ILE A 209 16.25 -55.26 39.13
CA ILE A 209 15.97 -53.95 38.55
C ILE A 209 15.84 -52.88 39.65
N ASP A 210 16.61 -51.80 39.51
CA ASP A 210 16.46 -50.57 40.27
C ASP A 210 15.38 -49.69 39.62
N HIS A 211 14.14 -49.85 40.09
CA HIS A 211 12.99 -49.08 39.59
C HIS A 211 13.05 -47.58 39.90
N ALA A 212 13.95 -47.13 40.78
CA ALA A 212 14.09 -45.72 41.14
C ALA A 212 15.06 -44.98 40.21
N ASN A 213 16.05 -45.68 39.63
CA ASN A 213 17.14 -45.05 38.89
C ASN A 213 17.42 -45.70 37.53
N PHE A 214 16.90 -45.08 36.48
CA PHE A 214 17.14 -45.50 35.09
C PHE A 214 18.63 -45.55 34.73
N LEU A 215 19.43 -44.58 35.19
CA LEU A 215 20.85 -44.50 34.83
C LEU A 215 21.67 -45.66 35.40
N ASN A 216 21.25 -46.21 36.54
CA ASN A 216 21.91 -47.36 37.14
C ASN A 216 21.74 -48.61 36.26
N GLU A 217 20.52 -48.86 35.76
CA GLU A 217 20.27 -49.97 34.83
C GLU A 217 20.95 -49.77 33.47
N GLN A 218 21.01 -48.53 32.97
CA GLN A 218 21.76 -48.22 31.75
C GLN A 218 23.26 -48.55 31.94
N LYS A 219 23.83 -48.21 33.11
CA LYS A 219 25.22 -48.56 33.43
C LYS A 219 25.43 -50.07 33.49
N LYS A 220 24.51 -50.83 34.11
CA LYS A 220 24.56 -52.30 34.13
C LYS A 220 24.47 -52.89 32.72
N LEU A 221 23.69 -52.28 31.83
CA LEU A 221 23.65 -52.67 30.43
C LEU A 221 24.99 -52.43 29.75
N ASP A 222 25.62 -51.27 29.95
CA ASP A 222 26.94 -50.98 29.40
C ASP A 222 28.00 -51.96 29.94
N GLU A 223 27.95 -52.30 31.23
CA GLU A 223 28.81 -53.32 31.87
C GLU A 223 28.57 -54.72 31.29
N PHE A 224 27.31 -55.11 31.04
CA PHE A 224 26.95 -56.37 30.38
C PHE A 224 27.50 -56.43 28.95
N LEU A 225 27.37 -55.36 28.17
CA LEU A 225 27.85 -55.28 26.79
C LEU A 225 29.37 -55.27 26.70
N ALA A 226 30.07 -54.78 27.74
CA ALA A 226 31.52 -54.83 27.86
C ALA A 226 32.05 -56.12 28.51
N GLY A 227 31.16 -57.02 28.94
CA GLY A 227 31.51 -58.24 29.67
C GLY A 227 32.26 -59.27 28.84
N THR A 228 32.98 -60.16 29.52
CA THR A 228 33.65 -61.34 28.93
C THR A 228 33.07 -62.63 29.53
N PRO A 229 32.68 -63.63 28.71
CA PRO A 229 32.73 -63.67 27.24
C PRO A 229 31.74 -62.70 26.59
N GLU A 230 32.03 -62.32 25.34
CA GLU A 230 31.24 -61.36 24.57
C GLU A 230 29.76 -61.79 24.47
N PRO A 231 28.80 -60.91 24.80
CA PRO A 231 27.40 -61.25 24.73
C PRO A 231 26.93 -61.36 23.27
N PRO A 232 25.95 -62.24 22.97
CA PRO A 232 25.49 -62.48 21.60
C PRO A 232 24.84 -61.24 20.94
N HIS A 233 24.53 -60.20 21.71
CA HIS A 233 23.97 -58.93 21.25
C HIS A 233 24.99 -58.03 20.56
N LEU A 234 26.29 -58.19 20.80
CA LEU A 234 27.29 -57.21 20.37
C LEU A 234 27.41 -57.12 18.84
N SER A 235 27.35 -58.25 18.13
CA SER A 235 27.34 -58.28 16.66
C SER A 235 26.16 -57.48 16.08
N LEU A 236 24.94 -57.73 16.58
CA LEU A 236 23.73 -57.01 16.18
C LEU A 236 23.85 -55.50 16.47
N ILE A 237 24.36 -55.13 17.64
CA ILE A 237 24.59 -53.73 18.03
C ILE A 237 25.52 -53.03 17.05
N ASN A 238 26.65 -53.67 16.72
CA ASN A 238 27.63 -53.12 15.78
C ASN A 238 27.02 -52.97 14.38
N THR A 239 26.25 -53.96 13.93
CA THR A 239 25.54 -53.89 12.64
C THR A 239 24.55 -52.72 12.62
N LEU A 240 23.64 -52.63 13.59
CA LEU A 240 22.65 -51.56 13.65
C LEU A 240 23.28 -50.17 13.79
N ARG A 241 24.28 -50.02 14.65
CA ARG A 241 25.02 -48.77 14.84
C ARG A 241 25.69 -48.29 13.56
N ASN A 242 26.24 -49.20 12.78
CA ASN A 242 26.92 -48.90 11.52
C ASN A 242 25.95 -48.71 10.34
N SER A 243 24.68 -49.12 10.46
CA SER A 243 23.67 -48.92 9.42
C SER A 243 23.00 -47.54 9.47
N VAL A 244 23.19 -46.77 10.55
CA VAL A 244 22.59 -45.43 10.73
C VAL A 244 23.62 -44.32 10.92
N THR A 245 23.24 -43.08 10.63
CA THR A 245 24.14 -41.94 10.87
C THR A 245 24.48 -41.77 12.36
N ALA A 246 25.64 -41.17 12.64
CA ALA A 246 26.13 -41.01 14.01
C ALA A 246 25.07 -40.34 14.92
N LYS A 247 24.90 -40.88 16.14
CA LYS A 247 23.88 -40.51 17.16
C LYS A 247 22.45 -40.99 16.88
N ASN A 248 22.16 -41.68 15.78
CA ASN A 248 20.83 -42.23 15.50
C ASN A 248 20.62 -43.66 16.03
N PHE A 249 21.51 -44.16 16.88
CA PHE A 249 21.39 -45.50 17.48
C PHE A 249 21.53 -45.42 19.01
N HIS A 250 20.67 -46.11 19.74
CA HIS A 250 20.78 -46.27 21.19
C HIS A 250 20.21 -47.61 21.66
N VAL A 251 20.73 -48.12 22.80
CA VAL A 251 20.32 -49.40 23.39
C VAL A 251 19.70 -49.15 24.76
N PHE A 252 18.56 -49.78 25.02
CA PHE A 252 17.78 -49.60 26.24
C PHE A 252 17.59 -50.94 26.96
N PRO A 253 17.80 -50.99 28.30
CA PRO A 253 17.39 -52.12 29.11
C PRO A 253 15.88 -52.02 29.36
N VAL A 254 15.14 -53.07 29.00
CA VAL A 254 13.67 -53.08 29.09
C VAL A 254 13.19 -54.35 29.78
N SER A 255 12.22 -54.22 30.67
CA SER A 255 11.46 -55.35 31.18
C SER A 255 9.97 -55.04 31.08
N ALA A 256 9.28 -55.77 30.20
CA ALA A 256 7.86 -55.54 29.95
C ALA A 256 7.00 -55.78 31.20
N PHE A 257 7.34 -56.77 32.02
CA PHE A 257 6.51 -57.18 33.15
C PHE A 257 7.22 -57.13 34.52
N GLY A 258 8.53 -56.88 34.55
CA GLY A 258 9.33 -56.93 35.77
C GLY A 258 9.75 -58.35 36.13
N GLU A 259 9.91 -58.62 37.43
CA GLU A 259 10.33 -59.93 37.93
C GLU A 259 9.47 -61.09 37.41
N TYR A 260 10.16 -62.19 37.06
CA TYR A 260 9.56 -63.40 36.51
C TYR A 260 9.62 -64.58 37.51
N GLU A 261 8.78 -65.58 37.25
CA GLU A 261 8.81 -66.91 37.88
C GLU A 261 8.54 -67.99 36.84
N PHE A 262 8.97 -69.23 37.13
CA PHE A 262 8.68 -70.39 36.29
C PHE A 262 7.57 -71.23 36.92
N THR A 263 6.54 -71.56 36.13
CA THR A 263 5.54 -72.56 36.50
C THR A 263 5.66 -73.79 35.62
N ALA A 264 5.69 -74.97 36.25
CA ALA A 264 5.61 -76.23 35.55
C ALA A 264 4.19 -76.44 34.98
N THR A 265 4.10 -76.69 33.68
CA THR A 265 2.88 -77.13 33.02
C THR A 265 3.05 -78.57 32.55
N ALA A 266 2.02 -79.40 32.76
CA ALA A 266 2.05 -80.84 32.52
C ALA A 266 2.39 -81.23 31.06
N ASP A 267 2.09 -80.37 30.07
CA ASP A 267 2.18 -80.70 28.64
C ASP A 267 3.21 -79.89 27.83
N THR A 268 3.80 -78.81 28.37
CA THR A 268 4.61 -77.85 27.57
C THR A 268 5.94 -77.41 28.20
N GLY A 269 6.34 -78.02 29.31
CA GLY A 269 7.55 -77.62 30.06
C GLY A 269 7.31 -76.43 31.00
N ALA A 270 8.39 -75.84 31.51
CA ALA A 270 8.33 -74.68 32.40
C ALA A 270 8.03 -73.39 31.62
N ILE A 271 6.90 -72.73 31.93
CA ILE A 271 6.50 -71.45 31.35
C ILE A 271 6.98 -70.32 32.26
N GLU A 272 7.64 -69.33 31.66
CA GLU A 272 8.03 -68.07 32.30
C GLU A 272 6.84 -67.11 32.34
N ARG A 273 6.52 -66.59 33.52
CA ARG A 273 5.40 -65.67 33.72
C ARG A 273 5.78 -64.57 34.72
N PRO A 274 5.13 -63.40 34.69
CA PRO A 274 5.41 -62.34 35.65
C PRO A 274 4.91 -62.69 37.06
N LYS A 275 5.66 -62.27 38.08
CA LYS A 275 5.23 -62.41 39.49
C LYS A 275 4.06 -61.50 39.85
N GLN A 276 3.92 -60.36 39.16
CA GLN A 276 2.92 -59.35 39.47
C GLN A 276 2.36 -58.72 38.19
N ILE A 277 1.03 -58.58 38.10
CA ILE A 277 0.33 -58.16 36.87
C ILE A 277 -0.46 -56.85 37.02
N ASN A 278 -0.82 -56.44 38.24
CA ASN A 278 -1.59 -55.22 38.47
C ASN A 278 -1.18 -54.49 39.77
N PRO A 279 -0.44 -53.37 39.68
CA PRO A 279 0.20 -52.84 38.47
C PRO A 279 1.39 -53.73 38.05
N LEU A 280 1.70 -53.73 36.76
CA LEU A 280 2.93 -54.36 36.23
C LEU A 280 4.16 -53.64 36.77
N LYS A 281 5.19 -54.41 37.18
CA LYS A 281 6.50 -53.90 37.59
C LYS A 281 7.41 -53.65 36.38
N SER A 282 6.87 -53.01 35.35
CA SER A 282 7.62 -52.76 34.12
C SER A 282 8.78 -51.78 34.34
N PHE A 283 9.79 -51.86 33.48
CA PHE A 283 10.95 -50.97 33.49
C PHE A 283 11.38 -50.60 32.07
N GLY A 284 11.71 -49.33 31.85
CA GLY A 284 12.27 -48.83 30.58
C GLY A 284 11.33 -48.89 29.37
N LEU A 285 10.03 -49.16 29.57
CA LEU A 285 9.08 -49.41 28.49
C LEU A 285 8.93 -48.22 27.54
N GLU A 286 8.81 -47.00 28.07
CA GLU A 286 8.58 -45.78 27.28
C GLU A 286 9.86 -45.19 26.67
N ASP A 287 11.02 -45.50 27.26
CA ASP A 287 12.28 -44.78 27.02
C ASP A 287 12.73 -44.82 25.57
N GLY A 288 12.73 -46.00 24.94
CA GLY A 288 13.15 -46.15 23.54
C GLY A 288 12.23 -45.43 22.55
N PHE A 289 10.92 -45.38 22.85
CA PHE A 289 9.92 -44.71 22.02
C PHE A 289 10.07 -43.19 22.08
N VAL A 290 10.17 -42.64 23.29
CA VAL A 290 10.34 -41.20 23.51
C VAL A 290 11.69 -40.73 22.95
N TRP A 291 12.76 -41.51 23.14
CA TRP A 291 14.06 -41.21 22.56
C TRP A 291 14.02 -41.18 21.03
N ALA A 292 13.40 -42.19 20.40
CA ALA A 292 13.30 -42.24 18.94
C ALA A 292 12.50 -41.05 18.38
N ALA A 293 11.40 -40.66 19.05
CA ALA A 293 10.59 -39.51 18.62
C ALA A 293 11.36 -38.19 18.74
N ASN A 294 12.04 -37.98 19.87
CA ASN A 294 12.86 -36.80 20.07
C ASN A 294 14.01 -36.73 19.04
N ARG A 295 14.69 -37.86 18.82
CA ARG A 295 15.79 -37.94 17.85
C ARG A 295 15.31 -37.70 16.42
N ARG A 296 14.10 -38.15 16.05
CA ARG A 296 13.50 -37.83 14.76
C ARG A 296 13.29 -36.33 14.57
N ASP A 297 12.82 -35.63 15.60
CA ASP A 297 12.64 -34.19 15.53
C ASP A 297 13.97 -33.44 15.41
N GLU A 298 15.05 -33.94 16.04
CA GLU A 298 16.40 -33.38 15.85
C GLU A 298 16.94 -33.57 14.42
N ILE A 299 16.63 -34.71 13.78
CA ILE A 299 16.96 -34.97 12.37
C ILE A 299 16.19 -34.02 11.46
N ASP A 300 14.89 -33.88 11.67
CA ASP A 300 14.03 -32.97 10.90
C ASP A 300 14.49 -31.50 11.06
N LEU A 301 14.90 -31.10 12.27
CA LEU A 301 15.46 -29.77 12.55
C LEU A 301 16.78 -29.54 11.80
N SER A 302 17.69 -30.51 11.85
CA SER A 302 19.00 -30.38 11.19
C SER A 302 18.85 -30.28 9.67
N ARG A 303 17.94 -31.08 9.08
CA ARG A 303 17.59 -30.99 7.66
C ARG A 303 17.00 -29.62 7.31
N TYR A 304 16.12 -29.10 8.16
CA TYR A 304 15.54 -27.77 7.98
C TYR A 304 16.61 -26.66 8.01
N GLU A 305 17.56 -26.71 8.96
CA GLU A 305 18.67 -25.75 9.06
C GLU A 305 19.59 -25.80 7.84
N GLU A 306 19.88 -27.00 7.32
CA GLU A 306 20.69 -27.20 6.12
C GLU A 306 20.00 -26.62 4.88
N GLU A 307 18.70 -26.92 4.69
CA GLU A 307 17.92 -26.37 3.58
C GLU A 307 17.81 -24.85 3.63
N VAL A 308 17.60 -24.28 4.82
CA VAL A 308 17.61 -22.83 5.04
C VAL A 308 18.97 -22.23 4.69
N SER A 309 20.07 -22.85 5.13
CA SER A 309 21.42 -22.33 4.87
C SER A 309 21.78 -22.40 3.39
N ARG A 310 21.39 -23.48 2.70
CA ARG A 310 21.55 -23.62 1.24
C ARG A 310 20.76 -22.58 0.47
N ARG A 311 19.54 -22.21 0.91
CA ARG A 311 18.73 -21.19 0.22
C ARG A 311 19.10 -19.77 0.57
N ALA A 312 19.42 -19.49 1.84
CA ALA A 312 19.82 -18.16 2.30
C ALA A 312 21.18 -17.71 1.71
N SER A 313 22.04 -18.66 1.29
CA SER A 313 23.32 -18.37 0.64
C SER A 313 23.21 -18.14 -0.88
N ILE A 314 22.06 -18.46 -1.51
CA ILE A 314 21.88 -18.22 -2.94
C ILE A 314 21.62 -16.73 -3.16
N CYS A 315 22.52 -16.11 -3.91
CA CYS A 315 22.50 -14.69 -4.27
C CYS A 315 21.13 -14.26 -4.83
N LEU A 316 20.68 -13.06 -4.43
CA LEU A 316 19.35 -12.46 -4.71
C LEU A 316 18.93 -12.47 -6.19
N TRP A 317 19.86 -12.71 -7.11
CA TRP A 317 19.72 -12.55 -8.56
C TRP A 317 19.65 -13.88 -9.33
N LYS A 318 19.81 -15.05 -8.69
CA LYS A 318 19.75 -16.35 -9.41
C LYS A 318 18.29 -16.77 -9.64
N SER A 319 17.80 -16.58 -10.87
CA SER A 319 16.40 -16.78 -11.29
C SER A 319 15.80 -18.17 -11.03
N LYS A 320 16.63 -19.22 -10.86
CA LYS A 320 16.14 -20.57 -10.52
C LYS A 320 15.59 -20.70 -9.08
N SER A 321 15.72 -19.68 -8.23
CA SER A 321 15.22 -19.66 -6.84
C SER A 321 13.88 -18.93 -6.65
N ILE A 322 13.10 -18.71 -7.71
CA ILE A 322 11.75 -18.10 -7.61
C ILE A 322 10.71 -19.10 -7.05
N ILE A 323 11.10 -20.36 -6.78
CA ILE A 323 10.21 -21.31 -6.12
C ILE A 323 9.90 -20.80 -4.69
N PRO A 324 8.62 -20.61 -4.35
CA PRO A 324 8.20 -20.01 -3.10
C PRO A 324 8.83 -20.68 -1.87
N ALA A 325 9.61 -19.93 -1.09
CA ALA A 325 10.13 -20.35 0.23
C ALA A 325 9.03 -20.64 1.28
N TRP A 326 7.76 -20.50 0.88
CA TRP A 326 6.58 -20.86 1.64
C TRP A 326 6.61 -22.31 2.14
N GLY A 327 7.19 -23.25 1.38
CA GLY A 327 7.39 -24.63 1.83
C GLY A 327 8.22 -24.70 3.13
N LEU A 328 9.34 -23.96 3.19
CA LEU A 328 10.20 -23.91 4.38
C LEU A 328 9.53 -23.18 5.56
N LEU A 329 8.73 -22.15 5.29
CA LEU A 329 7.96 -21.46 6.33
C LEU A 329 6.84 -22.34 6.90
N LYS A 330 6.28 -23.26 6.10
CA LYS A 330 5.34 -24.27 6.58
C LYS A 330 6.05 -25.28 7.49
N THR A 331 7.19 -25.82 7.05
CA THR A 331 8.02 -26.73 7.85
C THR A 331 8.43 -26.09 9.18
N SER A 332 8.77 -24.81 9.19
CA SER A 332 9.13 -24.12 10.44
C SER A 332 7.99 -24.04 11.43
N LYS A 333 6.77 -23.75 10.97
CA LYS A 333 5.56 -23.76 11.82
C LYS A 333 5.31 -25.14 12.41
N GLU A 334 5.48 -26.20 11.63
CA GLU A 334 5.34 -27.57 12.10
C GLU A 334 6.38 -27.88 13.20
N LEU A 335 7.67 -27.57 12.97
CA LEU A 335 8.72 -27.78 13.97
C LEU A 335 8.52 -26.93 15.24
N PHE A 336 8.02 -25.70 15.11
CA PHE A 336 7.72 -24.82 16.24
C PHE A 336 6.68 -25.41 17.20
N LEU A 337 5.77 -26.25 16.70
CA LEU A 337 4.74 -26.91 17.50
C LEU A 337 5.26 -28.18 18.21
N ARG A 338 6.39 -28.74 17.76
CA ARG A 338 6.97 -29.97 18.33
C ARG A 338 7.86 -29.70 19.55
N PHE A 339 8.53 -28.54 19.57
CA PHE A 339 9.45 -28.19 20.65
C PHE A 339 8.82 -27.28 21.72
N PRO A 340 9.10 -27.51 23.03
CA PRO A 340 8.68 -26.63 24.12
C PRO A 340 9.12 -25.17 23.94
N ALA A 341 8.35 -24.23 24.50
CA ALA A 341 8.60 -22.79 24.35
C ALA A 341 10.02 -22.35 24.72
N HIS A 342 10.61 -23.01 25.71
CA HIS A 342 11.91 -22.66 26.29
C HIS A 342 13.06 -23.61 25.88
N SER A 343 12.83 -24.52 24.93
CA SER A 343 13.86 -25.49 24.55
C SER A 343 14.91 -24.87 23.60
N PRO A 344 16.19 -25.31 23.67
CA PRO A 344 17.24 -24.83 22.78
C PRO A 344 16.94 -25.14 21.30
N GLU A 345 16.24 -26.23 21.01
CA GLU A 345 15.78 -26.61 19.66
C GLU A 345 14.79 -25.59 19.11
N ARG A 346 13.87 -25.08 19.92
CA ARG A 346 12.94 -24.03 19.49
C ARG A 346 13.64 -22.72 19.17
N ILE A 347 14.68 -22.38 19.92
CA ILE A 347 15.54 -21.22 19.63
C ILE A 347 16.25 -21.42 18.28
N ARG A 348 16.75 -22.63 18.01
CA ARG A 348 17.35 -23.00 16.73
C ARG A 348 16.37 -22.84 15.57
N VAL A 349 15.16 -23.41 15.65
CA VAL A 349 14.08 -23.22 14.65
C VAL A 349 13.80 -21.74 14.41
N LYS A 350 13.70 -20.93 15.48
CA LYS A 350 13.45 -19.48 15.38
C LYS A 350 14.57 -18.76 14.65
N SER A 351 15.83 -19.11 14.93
CA SER A 351 16.98 -18.50 14.30
C SER A 351 17.06 -18.83 12.79
N ALA A 352 16.82 -20.08 12.41
CA ALA A 352 16.74 -20.51 11.01
C ALA A 352 15.56 -19.84 10.28
N THR A 353 14.39 -19.75 10.93
CA THR A 353 13.21 -19.08 10.35
C THR A 353 13.47 -17.61 10.06
N ARG A 354 14.19 -16.90 10.95
CA ARG A 354 14.57 -15.48 10.74
C ARG A 354 15.49 -15.32 9.54
N LYS A 355 16.47 -16.21 9.36
CA LYS A 355 17.39 -16.19 8.21
C LYS A 355 16.62 -16.32 6.89
N ILE A 356 15.72 -17.29 6.79
CA ILE A 356 14.93 -17.47 5.56
C ILE A 356 13.91 -16.36 5.34
N SER A 357 13.26 -15.83 6.40
CA SER A 357 12.31 -14.71 6.24
C SER A 357 13.00 -13.44 5.75
N LEU A 358 14.21 -13.16 6.24
CA LEU A 358 15.01 -12.02 5.78
C LEU A 358 15.41 -12.19 4.30
N ALA A 359 15.86 -13.38 3.92
CA ALA A 359 16.22 -13.67 2.53
C ALA A 359 15.01 -13.49 1.59
N VAL A 360 13.84 -13.99 1.96
CA VAL A 360 12.59 -13.83 1.19
C VAL A 360 12.19 -12.35 1.09
N TYR A 361 12.29 -11.60 2.18
CA TYR A 361 11.99 -10.18 2.20
C TYR A 361 12.91 -9.38 1.27
N LEU A 362 14.22 -9.61 1.34
CA LEU A 362 15.20 -8.99 0.45
C LEU A 362 14.98 -9.36 -1.02
N GLN A 363 14.68 -10.63 -1.30
CA GLN A 363 14.39 -11.10 -2.66
C GLN A 363 13.12 -10.43 -3.22
N THR A 364 12.10 -10.25 -2.38
CA THR A 364 10.87 -9.53 -2.77
C THR A 364 11.17 -8.08 -3.09
N ILE A 365 11.96 -7.38 -2.25
CA ILE A 365 12.40 -6.00 -2.52
C ILE A 365 13.15 -5.92 -3.85
N CYS A 366 14.15 -6.79 -4.07
CA CYS A 366 14.93 -6.79 -5.31
C CYS A 366 14.06 -7.05 -6.54
N PHE A 367 13.10 -7.97 -6.44
CA PHE A 367 12.15 -8.24 -7.53
C PHE A 367 11.24 -7.04 -7.81
N THR A 368 10.71 -6.40 -6.78
CA THR A 368 9.90 -5.18 -6.93
C THR A 368 10.71 -4.04 -7.54
N ILE A 369 11.96 -3.83 -7.10
CA ILE A 369 12.86 -2.83 -7.69
C ILE A 369 13.13 -3.15 -9.16
N MET A 370 13.42 -4.41 -9.51
CA MET A 370 13.65 -4.82 -10.90
C MET A 370 12.40 -4.58 -11.78
N LEU A 371 11.21 -4.91 -11.26
CA LEU A 371 9.94 -4.73 -11.96
C LEU A 371 9.59 -3.24 -12.15
N LEU A 372 10.00 -2.37 -11.21
CA LEU A 372 9.89 -0.91 -11.34
C LEU A 372 10.93 -0.32 -12.30
N LEU A 373 12.16 -0.85 -12.31
CA LEU A 373 13.25 -0.35 -13.19
C LEU A 373 13.04 -0.73 -14.66
N LEU A 374 12.35 -1.83 -14.95
CA LEU A 374 12.15 -2.34 -16.32
C LEU A 374 11.35 -1.37 -17.22
N PRO A 375 10.17 -0.85 -16.82
CA PRO A 375 9.47 0.17 -17.61
C PRO A 375 10.26 1.48 -17.69
N LEU A 376 10.92 1.90 -16.61
CA LEU A 376 11.72 3.13 -16.58
C LEU A 376 12.94 3.05 -17.53
N SER A 377 13.54 1.87 -17.67
CA SER A 377 14.62 1.63 -18.63
C SER A 377 14.12 1.66 -20.09
N GLY A 378 12.92 1.12 -20.33
CA GLY A 378 12.28 1.18 -21.65
C GLY A 378 11.96 2.60 -22.09
N GLU A 379 11.45 3.42 -21.16
CA GLU A 379 11.22 4.85 -21.36
C GLU A 379 12.52 5.60 -21.69
N MET A 380 13.61 5.34 -20.93
CA MET A 380 14.93 5.93 -21.20
C MET A 380 15.45 5.65 -22.61
N LEU A 381 15.32 4.41 -23.09
CA LEU A 381 15.75 4.04 -24.44
C LEU A 381 14.91 4.75 -25.51
N HIS A 382 13.59 4.85 -25.31
CA HIS A 382 12.69 5.55 -26.21
C HIS A 382 13.04 7.04 -26.32
N ASP A 383 13.27 7.69 -25.17
CA ASP A 383 13.63 9.10 -25.10
C ASP A 383 15.00 9.37 -25.73
N GLY A 384 15.98 8.49 -25.51
CA GLY A 384 17.31 8.60 -26.12
C GLY A 384 17.26 8.56 -27.65
N PHE A 385 16.43 7.70 -28.22
CA PHE A 385 16.24 7.62 -29.67
C PHE A 385 15.58 8.90 -30.22
N ARG A 386 14.52 9.37 -29.56
CA ARG A 386 13.81 10.60 -29.96
C ARG A 386 14.70 11.83 -29.84
N TYR A 387 15.40 12.00 -28.73
CA TYR A 387 16.30 13.14 -28.54
C TYR A 387 17.40 13.21 -29.61
N ARG A 388 17.96 12.07 -30.01
CA ARG A 388 18.94 12.02 -31.10
C ARG A 388 18.37 12.54 -32.42
N SER A 389 17.10 12.25 -32.73
CA SER A 389 16.44 12.79 -33.93
C SER A 389 16.23 14.31 -33.88
N VAL A 390 15.99 14.85 -32.68
CA VAL A 390 15.88 16.30 -32.43
C VAL A 390 17.22 16.99 -32.64
N LEU A 391 18.31 16.45 -32.09
CA LEU A 391 19.66 17.00 -32.27
C LEU A 391 20.10 17.03 -33.75
N VAL A 392 19.71 16.04 -34.55
CA VAL A 392 19.99 16.02 -35.99
C VAL A 392 19.27 17.18 -36.69
N SER A 393 18.04 17.49 -36.28
CA SER A 393 17.25 18.59 -36.84
C SER A 393 17.76 19.97 -36.38
N GLU A 394 18.17 20.09 -35.12
CA GLU A 394 18.76 21.31 -34.56
C GLU A 394 20.06 21.69 -35.29
N ASN A 395 20.96 20.72 -35.50
CA ASN A 395 22.28 20.97 -36.09
C ASN A 395 22.25 21.12 -37.63
N ASN A 396 21.16 20.75 -38.29
CA ASN A 396 21.07 20.87 -39.75
C ASN A 396 20.56 22.28 -40.16
N PRO A 397 21.36 23.14 -40.81
CA PRO A 397 20.92 24.46 -41.25
C PRO A 397 19.82 24.41 -42.34
N GLN A 398 19.72 23.29 -43.06
CA GLN A 398 18.71 23.05 -44.11
C GLN A 398 17.49 22.26 -43.61
N ALA A 399 17.32 22.09 -42.29
CA ALA A 399 16.17 21.38 -41.74
C ALA A 399 14.83 21.98 -42.23
N THR A 400 13.91 21.13 -42.67
CA THR A 400 12.56 21.55 -43.09
C THR A 400 11.74 21.99 -41.87
N ASN A 401 10.77 22.89 -42.07
CA ASN A 401 9.93 23.40 -40.97
C ASN A 401 9.16 22.27 -40.26
N GLU A 402 8.74 21.25 -41.01
CA GLU A 402 8.07 20.05 -40.49
C GLU A 402 8.96 19.27 -39.51
N LYS A 403 10.25 19.10 -39.83
CA LYS A 403 11.21 18.41 -38.94
C LYS A 403 11.50 19.21 -37.67
N LEU A 404 11.50 20.54 -37.76
CA LEU A 404 11.64 21.41 -36.59
C LEU A 404 10.39 21.31 -35.70
N LEU A 405 9.19 21.35 -36.28
CA LEU A 405 7.92 21.21 -35.55
C LEU A 405 7.81 19.87 -34.80
N ILE A 406 8.12 18.74 -35.46
CA ILE A 406 8.11 17.41 -34.80
C ILE A 406 9.06 17.38 -33.59
N GLY A 407 10.21 18.05 -33.70
CA GLY A 407 11.17 18.15 -32.59
C GLY A 407 10.65 19.03 -31.44
N GLU A 408 9.98 20.14 -31.76
CA GLU A 408 9.36 21.01 -30.78
C GLU A 408 8.22 20.32 -30.02
N GLU A 409 7.32 19.63 -30.72
CA GLU A 409 6.17 18.92 -30.11
C GLU A 409 6.65 17.84 -29.13
N TRP A 410 7.67 17.07 -29.51
CA TRP A 410 8.23 16.05 -28.63
C TRP A 410 8.92 16.65 -27.40
N LEU A 411 9.74 17.70 -27.58
CA LEU A 411 10.38 18.39 -26.45
C LEU A 411 9.34 19.03 -25.51
N GLU A 412 8.26 19.58 -26.08
CA GLU A 412 7.17 20.17 -25.32
C GLU A 412 6.40 19.15 -24.49
N ALA A 413 6.07 18.00 -25.08
CA ALA A 413 5.50 16.87 -24.35
C ALA A 413 6.46 16.36 -23.26
N TYR A 414 7.75 16.27 -23.57
CA TYR A 414 8.79 15.79 -22.65
C TYR A 414 8.90 16.67 -21.39
N TYR A 415 8.95 18.00 -21.52
CA TYR A 415 9.11 18.87 -20.34
C TYR A 415 7.80 19.08 -19.55
N LYS A 416 6.63 19.06 -20.21
CA LYS A 416 5.31 19.21 -19.56
C LYS A 416 4.83 17.94 -18.85
N SER A 417 5.46 16.80 -19.12
CA SER A 417 5.16 15.54 -18.44
C SER A 417 5.26 15.66 -16.90
N PRO A 418 4.46 14.92 -16.13
CA PRO A 418 4.58 14.83 -14.67
C PRO A 418 6.00 14.44 -14.21
N ILE A 419 6.43 14.90 -13.04
CA ILE A 419 7.82 14.74 -12.53
C ILE A 419 8.28 13.27 -12.45
N TYR A 420 7.35 12.33 -12.25
CA TYR A 420 7.65 10.90 -12.18
C TYR A 420 7.85 10.24 -13.55
N GLN A 421 7.43 10.88 -14.65
CA GLN A 421 7.74 10.45 -16.01
C GLN A 421 9.12 10.95 -16.39
N HIS A 422 9.88 10.14 -17.12
CA HIS A 422 11.24 10.42 -17.57
C HIS A 422 12.27 10.63 -16.46
N VAL A 423 12.06 10.13 -15.23
CA VAL A 423 13.03 10.31 -14.11
C VAL A 423 14.43 9.81 -14.50
N ILE A 424 14.52 8.58 -15.01
CA ILE A 424 15.80 8.00 -15.44
C ILE A 424 16.32 8.75 -16.67
N SER A 425 15.47 9.04 -17.65
CA SER A 425 15.85 9.81 -18.84
C SER A 425 16.39 11.21 -18.50
N SER A 426 15.86 11.85 -17.47
CA SER A 426 16.29 13.19 -17.03
C SER A 426 17.69 13.18 -16.41
N MET A 427 18.10 12.04 -15.83
CA MET A 427 19.43 11.85 -15.27
C MET A 427 20.48 11.48 -16.34
N PHE A 428 20.11 10.63 -17.31
CA PHE A 428 21.07 10.02 -18.23
C PHE A 428 20.99 10.49 -19.69
N VAL A 429 19.87 11.05 -20.14
CA VAL A 429 19.62 11.41 -21.55
C VAL A 429 19.47 12.91 -21.74
N LEU A 430 18.44 13.51 -21.14
CA LEU A 430 18.05 14.91 -21.38
C LEU A 430 17.42 15.52 -20.13
N SER A 431 18.11 16.42 -19.45
CA SER A 431 17.49 17.15 -18.33
C SER A 431 16.36 18.07 -18.82
N ARG A 432 15.33 18.30 -18.00
CA ARG A 432 14.21 19.20 -18.34
C ARG A 432 14.67 20.61 -18.72
N ASN A 433 15.65 21.15 -17.98
CA ASN A 433 16.22 22.47 -18.28
C ASN A 433 16.91 22.50 -19.65
N HIS A 434 17.59 21.41 -20.02
CA HIS A 434 18.20 21.31 -21.34
C HIS A 434 17.13 21.15 -22.43
N ALA A 435 16.07 20.36 -22.19
CA ALA A 435 14.95 20.23 -23.11
C ALA A 435 14.28 21.58 -23.41
N ILE A 436 14.04 22.41 -22.39
CA ILE A 436 13.48 23.76 -22.54
C ILE A 436 14.42 24.64 -23.38
N LYS A 437 15.72 24.64 -23.10
CA LYS A 437 16.70 25.41 -23.87
C LYS A 437 16.77 24.96 -25.34
N THR A 438 16.75 23.65 -25.59
CA THR A 438 16.74 23.11 -26.95
C THR A 438 15.43 23.45 -27.67
N LEU A 439 14.30 23.43 -26.96
CA LEU A 439 13.00 23.82 -27.49
C LEU A 439 12.99 25.29 -27.92
N GLU A 440 13.49 26.19 -27.06
CA GLU A 440 13.63 27.61 -27.38
C GLU A 440 14.52 27.84 -28.60
N LYS A 441 15.65 27.13 -28.70
CA LYS A 441 16.52 27.21 -29.88
C LYS A 441 15.83 26.77 -31.16
N LEU A 442 15.08 25.66 -31.13
CA LEU A 442 14.35 25.17 -32.31
C LEU A 442 13.24 26.14 -32.72
N ARG A 443 12.47 26.64 -31.76
CA ARG A 443 11.43 27.66 -31.99
C ARG A 443 12.02 28.91 -32.62
N ASN A 444 13.11 29.46 -32.07
CA ASN A 444 13.79 30.63 -32.63
C ASN A 444 14.29 30.39 -34.05
N LYS A 445 14.88 29.22 -34.32
CA LYS A 445 15.39 28.86 -35.66
C LYS A 445 14.26 28.75 -36.68
N ARG A 446 13.13 28.15 -36.30
CA ARG A 446 11.94 28.05 -37.16
C ARG A 446 11.32 29.42 -37.40
N ASP A 447 11.25 30.25 -36.36
CA ASP A 447 10.70 31.60 -36.40
C ASP A 447 11.49 32.50 -37.37
N GLU A 448 12.81 32.54 -37.25
CA GLU A 448 13.70 33.29 -38.16
C GLU A 448 13.55 32.83 -39.61
N LYS A 449 13.49 31.51 -39.84
CA LYS A 449 13.36 30.94 -41.19
C LYS A 449 12.04 31.29 -41.85
N LEU A 450 10.95 31.33 -41.09
CA LEU A 450 9.63 31.73 -41.58
C LEU A 450 9.49 33.24 -41.78
N TRP A 451 10.20 34.04 -40.98
CA TRP A 451 10.21 35.49 -41.10
C TRP A 451 11.10 36.02 -42.23
N GLN A 452 12.19 35.34 -42.55
CA GLN A 452 13.17 35.79 -43.55
C GLN A 452 12.55 36.22 -44.90
N PRO A 453 11.56 35.50 -45.48
CA PRO A 453 10.88 35.95 -46.70
C PRO A 453 10.09 37.26 -46.52
N VAL A 454 9.52 37.52 -45.34
CA VAL A 454 8.79 38.77 -45.04
C VAL A 454 9.74 39.95 -44.97
N ALA A 455 10.93 39.74 -44.40
CA ALA A 455 11.94 40.78 -44.24
C ALA A 455 12.60 41.20 -45.57
N THR A 456 12.72 40.27 -46.53
CA THR A 456 13.37 40.51 -47.82
C THR A 456 12.41 40.93 -48.95
N ALA A 457 11.10 40.95 -48.70
CA ALA A 457 10.11 41.37 -49.68
C ALA A 457 10.22 42.88 -50.01
N GLY A 458 10.46 43.20 -51.28
CA GLY A 458 10.66 44.57 -51.76
C GLY A 458 9.38 45.39 -51.95
N ASP A 459 8.22 44.74 -52.08
CA ASP A 459 6.93 45.40 -52.29
C ASP A 459 5.94 45.12 -51.15
N GLN A 460 5.08 46.10 -50.86
CA GLN A 460 4.17 46.07 -49.71
C GLN A 460 3.08 44.98 -49.82
N VAL A 461 2.72 44.57 -51.04
CA VAL A 461 1.67 43.56 -51.30
C VAL A 461 2.20 42.16 -50.99
N SER A 462 3.40 41.82 -51.50
CA SER A 462 4.08 40.57 -51.18
C SER A 462 4.43 40.48 -49.69
N ARG A 463 4.86 41.60 -49.09
CA ARG A 463 5.16 41.66 -47.66
C ARG A 463 3.94 41.35 -46.79
N LEU A 464 2.75 41.84 -47.17
CA LEU A 464 1.49 41.52 -46.49
C LEU A 464 1.08 40.05 -46.66
N ALA A 465 1.17 39.50 -47.87
CA ALA A 465 0.84 38.10 -48.13
C ALA A 465 1.75 37.14 -47.33
N LEU A 466 3.05 37.45 -47.26
CA LEU A 466 4.02 36.67 -46.50
C LEU A 466 3.85 36.85 -44.99
N ALA A 467 3.51 38.05 -44.49
CA ALA A 467 3.20 38.27 -43.07
C ALA A 467 1.96 37.48 -42.62
N ARG A 468 0.92 37.38 -43.47
CA ARG A 468 -0.25 36.53 -43.20
C ARG A 468 0.12 35.06 -43.14
N LYS A 469 0.92 34.59 -44.10
CA LYS A 469 1.42 33.21 -44.13
C LYS A 469 2.30 32.86 -42.92
N TYR A 470 3.08 33.83 -42.43
CA TYR A 470 3.87 33.69 -41.21
C TYR A 470 2.97 33.48 -39.97
N LEU A 471 1.95 34.32 -39.78
CA LEU A 471 1.02 34.19 -38.65
C LEU A 471 0.21 32.89 -38.71
N GLU A 472 -0.17 32.44 -39.89
CA GLU A 472 -0.87 31.15 -40.07
C GLU A 472 -0.01 29.95 -39.63
N GLN A 473 1.31 30.02 -39.82
CA GLN A 473 2.22 28.91 -39.53
C GLN A 473 2.84 28.93 -38.13
N PHE A 474 3.01 30.10 -37.50
CA PHE A 474 3.64 30.22 -36.18
C PHE A 474 2.65 30.59 -35.05
N GLY A 475 1.46 31.11 -35.40
CA GLY A 475 0.40 31.41 -34.43
C GLY A 475 0.80 32.49 -33.41
N GLU A 476 0.40 32.26 -32.16
CA GLU A 476 0.34 33.31 -31.13
C GLU A 476 1.68 33.65 -30.44
N ASN A 477 2.73 32.83 -30.61
CA ASN A 477 3.94 32.88 -29.79
C ASN A 477 5.22 33.27 -30.56
N GLY A 478 5.09 33.85 -31.76
CA GLY A 478 6.23 34.24 -32.61
C GLY A 478 6.88 35.55 -32.18
N LYS A 479 8.22 35.61 -32.20
CA LYS A 479 9.00 36.83 -31.92
C LYS A 479 8.65 37.97 -32.87
N TYR A 480 8.28 37.64 -34.10
CA TYR A 480 7.89 38.61 -35.13
C TYR A 480 6.38 38.75 -35.26
N ARG A 481 5.59 38.20 -34.32
CA ARG A 481 4.13 38.32 -34.31
C ARG A 481 3.68 39.77 -34.34
N ASP A 482 4.11 40.58 -33.38
CA ASP A 482 3.70 41.98 -33.28
C ASP A 482 4.11 42.77 -34.53
N LEU A 483 5.22 42.39 -35.16
CA LEU A 483 5.67 42.96 -36.43
C LEU A 483 4.81 42.51 -37.61
N ALA A 484 4.41 41.24 -37.68
CA ALA A 484 3.52 40.73 -38.71
C ALA A 484 2.09 41.30 -38.56
N GLU A 485 1.57 41.30 -37.33
CA GLU A 485 0.28 41.88 -36.97
C GLU A 485 0.28 43.40 -37.17
N SER A 486 1.34 44.12 -36.86
CA SER A 486 1.44 45.54 -37.17
C SER A 486 1.51 45.79 -38.68
N ILE A 487 2.20 44.96 -39.47
CA ILE A 487 2.17 45.07 -40.94
C ILE A 487 0.74 44.87 -41.48
N ILE A 488 0.03 43.84 -40.99
CA ILE A 488 -1.35 43.52 -41.41
C ILE A 488 -2.31 44.60 -40.93
N THR A 489 -2.24 45.00 -39.66
CA THR A 489 -3.11 46.00 -39.05
C THR A 489 -2.86 47.37 -39.66
N THR A 490 -1.62 47.74 -39.96
CA THR A 490 -1.31 49.01 -40.64
C THR A 490 -1.85 48.99 -42.06
N ALA A 491 -1.70 47.89 -42.80
CA ALA A 491 -2.24 47.79 -44.15
C ALA A 491 -3.77 47.75 -44.18
N ASP A 492 -4.40 46.98 -43.30
CA ASP A 492 -5.87 46.89 -43.19
C ASP A 492 -6.47 48.19 -42.66
N SER A 493 -5.83 48.86 -41.69
CA SER A 493 -6.25 50.17 -41.18
C SER A 493 -6.07 51.24 -42.25
N ASN A 494 -4.96 51.25 -43.00
CA ASN A 494 -4.76 52.19 -44.11
C ASN A 494 -5.80 51.97 -45.22
N LYS A 495 -6.11 50.71 -45.56
CA LYS A 495 -7.15 50.39 -46.55
C LYS A 495 -8.54 50.83 -46.08
N LYS A 496 -8.88 50.58 -44.81
CA LYS A 496 -10.17 50.98 -44.20
C LYS A 496 -10.28 52.50 -44.09
N TYR A 497 -9.23 53.17 -43.61
CA TYR A 497 -9.14 54.63 -43.52
C TYR A 497 -9.30 55.30 -44.88
N HIS A 498 -8.60 54.83 -45.92
CA HIS A 498 -8.77 55.38 -47.27
C HIS A 498 -10.16 55.10 -47.83
N GLY A 499 -10.73 53.93 -47.55
CA GLY A 499 -12.09 53.58 -47.92
C GLY A 499 -13.13 54.52 -47.30
N ASP A 500 -13.06 54.72 -45.98
CA ASP A 500 -13.99 55.60 -45.26
C ASP A 500 -13.78 57.08 -45.62
N LYS A 501 -12.53 57.52 -45.83
CA LYS A 501 -12.23 58.89 -46.28
C LYS A 501 -12.86 59.20 -47.64
N ILE A 502 -12.73 58.28 -48.60
CA ILE A 502 -13.35 58.42 -49.93
C ILE A 502 -14.88 58.38 -49.81
N TYR A 503 -15.41 57.51 -48.95
CA TYR A 503 -16.85 57.37 -48.72
C TYR A 503 -17.47 58.63 -48.12
N LEU A 504 -16.86 59.18 -47.05
CA LEU A 504 -17.29 60.43 -46.40
C LEU A 504 -17.14 61.64 -47.32
N ALA A 505 -16.07 61.72 -48.12
CA ALA A 505 -15.91 62.76 -49.13
C ALA A 505 -17.01 62.69 -50.21
N GLY A 506 -17.44 61.48 -50.59
CA GLY A 506 -18.58 61.29 -51.49
C GLY A 506 -19.89 61.84 -50.91
N ILE A 507 -20.19 61.54 -49.64
CA ILE A 507 -21.38 62.05 -48.95
C ILE A 507 -21.33 63.58 -48.83
N ALA A 508 -20.17 64.15 -48.49
CA ALA A 508 -19.98 65.60 -48.40
C ALA A 508 -20.24 66.29 -49.75
N ALA A 509 -19.69 65.75 -50.84
CA ALA A 509 -19.90 66.28 -52.18
C ALA A 509 -21.38 66.18 -52.61
N SER A 510 -22.07 65.08 -52.27
CA SER A 510 -23.51 64.94 -52.53
C SER A 510 -24.35 65.93 -51.72
N LEU A 511 -24.01 66.19 -50.45
CA LEU A 511 -24.68 67.19 -49.62
C LEU A 511 -24.50 68.61 -50.20
N GLU A 512 -23.27 68.97 -50.57
CA GLU A 512 -22.95 70.27 -51.15
C GLU A 512 -23.67 70.49 -52.49
N ALA A 513 -23.71 69.46 -53.34
CA ALA A 513 -24.43 69.52 -54.61
C ALA A 513 -25.94 69.78 -54.42
N LEU A 514 -26.58 69.13 -53.43
CA LEU A 514 -27.97 69.39 -53.08
C LEU A 514 -28.17 70.84 -52.59
N LEU A 515 -27.30 71.32 -51.72
CA LEU A 515 -27.39 72.69 -51.17
C LEU A 515 -27.24 73.77 -52.25
N ILE A 516 -26.40 73.56 -53.27
CA ILE A 516 -26.21 74.50 -54.38
C ILE A 516 -27.43 74.54 -55.31
N GLN A 517 -28.05 73.39 -55.57
CA GLN A 517 -29.22 73.31 -56.46
C GLN A 517 -30.46 73.98 -55.85
N GLY A 518 -30.54 74.05 -54.52
CA GLY A 518 -31.58 74.80 -53.79
C GLY A 518 -32.98 74.18 -53.81
N ASP A 519 -33.17 73.08 -54.54
CA ASP A 519 -34.42 72.29 -54.60
C ASP A 519 -34.08 70.83 -54.26
N PHE A 520 -34.16 70.49 -52.97
CA PHE A 520 -33.93 69.14 -52.46
C PHE A 520 -35.00 68.78 -51.43
N SER A 521 -35.30 67.50 -51.28
CA SER A 521 -36.36 67.00 -50.40
C SER A 521 -35.80 66.43 -49.09
N GLU A 522 -36.69 66.22 -48.11
CA GLU A 522 -36.36 65.50 -46.87
C GLU A 522 -35.83 64.07 -47.16
N ILE A 523 -36.31 63.44 -48.24
CA ILE A 523 -35.89 62.09 -48.66
C ILE A 523 -34.43 62.08 -49.10
N ASP A 524 -33.96 63.13 -49.78
CA ASP A 524 -32.58 63.24 -50.24
C ASP A 524 -31.61 63.39 -49.05
N LEU A 525 -31.97 64.23 -48.07
CA LEU A 525 -31.21 64.34 -46.83
C LEU A 525 -31.29 63.08 -45.96
N GLN A 526 -32.39 62.33 -46.02
CA GLN A 526 -32.51 61.04 -45.36
C GLN A 526 -31.64 59.97 -46.03
N GLY A 527 -31.55 59.94 -47.35
CA GLY A 527 -30.64 59.07 -48.08
C GLY A 527 -29.18 59.33 -47.71
N LEU A 528 -28.77 60.59 -47.58
CA LEU A 528 -27.41 60.94 -47.13
C LEU A 528 -27.15 60.55 -45.68
N GLN A 529 -28.14 60.74 -44.78
CA GLN A 529 -28.01 60.29 -43.40
C GLN A 529 -27.87 58.76 -43.30
N GLU A 530 -28.66 58.00 -44.06
CA GLU A 530 -28.57 56.54 -44.09
C GLU A 530 -27.22 56.05 -44.63
N GLN A 531 -26.66 56.73 -45.62
CA GLN A 531 -25.29 56.46 -46.08
C GLN A 531 -24.27 56.77 -44.99
N LEU A 532 -24.43 57.90 -44.29
CA LEU A 532 -23.53 58.32 -43.20
C LEU A 532 -23.61 57.43 -41.95
N GLU A 533 -24.73 56.73 -41.75
CA GLU A 533 -24.89 55.69 -40.72
C GLU A 533 -24.34 54.32 -41.17
N ARG A 534 -24.11 54.12 -42.47
CA ARG A 534 -23.57 52.89 -43.07
C ARG A 534 -22.12 53.05 -43.54
N ILE A 535 -21.30 53.78 -42.77
CA ILE A 535 -19.87 53.86 -43.05
C ILE A 535 -19.29 52.43 -43.11
N PRO A 536 -18.54 52.08 -44.16
CA PRO A 536 -18.04 50.73 -44.35
C PRO A 536 -17.18 50.21 -43.17
N TYR A 537 -16.38 51.07 -42.53
CA TYR A 537 -15.47 50.65 -41.45
C TYR A 537 -15.48 51.59 -40.22
N PRO A 538 -16.59 51.69 -39.47
CA PRO A 538 -16.78 52.70 -38.40
C PRO A 538 -15.76 52.63 -37.25
N LEU A 539 -15.03 51.53 -37.07
CA LEU A 539 -13.97 51.39 -36.07
C LEU A 539 -12.60 51.95 -36.53
N ALA A 540 -12.47 52.32 -37.81
CA ALA A 540 -11.25 52.91 -38.39
C ALA A 540 -11.28 54.44 -38.43
N LEU A 541 -12.33 55.06 -37.88
CA LEU A 541 -12.48 56.49 -37.73
C LEU A 541 -11.43 57.01 -36.74
N ASN A 542 -10.42 57.72 -37.24
CA ASN A 542 -9.55 58.54 -36.41
C ASN A 542 -10.25 59.87 -36.07
N ASP A 543 -9.63 60.69 -35.21
CA ASP A 543 -10.22 61.96 -34.77
C ASP A 543 -10.63 62.87 -35.95
N GLU A 544 -9.85 62.88 -37.04
CA GLU A 544 -10.16 63.66 -38.26
C GLU A 544 -11.44 63.19 -38.93
N LEU A 545 -11.55 61.88 -39.23
CA LEU A 545 -12.73 61.34 -39.92
C LEU A 545 -13.97 61.30 -39.01
N PHE A 546 -13.79 61.10 -37.70
CA PHE A 546 -14.88 61.18 -36.71
C PHE A 546 -15.45 62.60 -36.64
N MET A 547 -14.58 63.61 -36.60
CA MET A 547 -15.01 65.02 -36.64
C MET A 547 -15.67 65.36 -37.98
N GLN A 548 -15.19 64.81 -39.09
CA GLN A 548 -15.81 64.99 -40.40
C GLN A 548 -17.20 64.32 -40.48
N GLN A 549 -17.36 63.10 -39.96
CA GLN A 549 -18.66 62.42 -39.87
C GLN A 549 -19.63 63.22 -38.99
N ARG A 550 -19.18 63.66 -37.81
CA ARG A 550 -19.99 64.45 -36.88
C ARG A 550 -20.42 65.77 -37.49
N TRP A 551 -19.50 66.47 -38.14
CA TRP A 551 -19.80 67.71 -38.85
C TRP A 551 -20.84 67.47 -39.95
N LEU A 552 -20.68 66.44 -40.78
CA LEU A 552 -21.66 66.08 -41.82
C LEU A 552 -23.04 65.75 -41.23
N GLN A 553 -23.08 65.01 -40.10
CA GLN A 553 -24.34 64.73 -39.41
C GLN A 553 -24.99 66.01 -38.89
N GLU A 554 -24.24 66.89 -38.24
CA GLU A 554 -24.75 68.16 -37.73
C GLU A 554 -25.25 69.07 -38.87
N GLN A 555 -24.55 69.10 -40.00
CA GLN A 555 -25.00 69.82 -41.20
C GLN A 555 -26.30 69.22 -41.74
N ILE A 556 -26.37 67.91 -41.98
CA ILE A 556 -27.58 67.24 -42.48
C ILE A 556 -28.77 67.47 -41.54
N SER A 557 -28.59 67.30 -40.23
CA SER A 557 -29.66 67.53 -39.24
C SER A 557 -30.09 69.00 -39.22
N SER A 558 -29.15 69.95 -39.33
CA SER A 558 -29.48 71.38 -39.37
C SER A 558 -30.29 71.76 -40.60
N GLU A 559 -29.96 71.18 -41.77
CA GLU A 559 -30.66 71.43 -43.03
C GLU A 559 -32.04 70.76 -43.06
N LYS A 560 -32.17 69.55 -42.48
CA LYS A 560 -33.49 68.93 -42.25
C LYS A 560 -34.39 69.81 -41.40
N ILE A 561 -33.85 70.43 -40.35
CA ILE A 561 -34.62 71.35 -39.49
C ILE A 561 -35.02 72.61 -40.28
N LYS A 562 -34.15 73.19 -41.11
CA LYS A 562 -34.46 74.35 -41.95
C LYS A 562 -35.55 74.05 -42.98
N LEU A 563 -35.43 72.92 -43.67
CA LEU A 563 -36.41 72.47 -44.67
C LEU A 563 -37.77 72.19 -44.00
N ALA A 564 -37.77 71.52 -42.85
CA ALA A 564 -38.98 71.31 -42.07
C ALA A 564 -39.58 72.62 -41.52
N LYS A 565 -38.79 73.68 -41.25
CA LYS A 565 -39.30 75.02 -40.90
C LYS A 565 -40.03 75.66 -42.07
N ALA A 566 -39.49 75.56 -43.28
CA ALA A 566 -40.13 76.06 -44.49
C ALA A 566 -41.46 75.33 -44.78
N GLU A 567 -41.55 74.04 -44.45
CA GLU A 567 -42.74 73.20 -44.67
C GLU A 567 -43.72 73.13 -43.48
N GLY A 568 -43.47 73.89 -42.40
CA GLY A 568 -44.32 73.89 -41.20
C GLY A 568 -44.24 72.62 -40.32
N ARG A 569 -43.25 71.75 -40.55
CA ARG A 569 -43.03 70.45 -39.86
C ARG A 569 -41.83 70.43 -38.88
N ALA A 570 -41.15 71.56 -38.66
CA ALA A 570 -39.92 71.68 -37.86
C ALA A 570 -39.94 71.00 -36.49
N ARG A 571 -41.09 71.09 -35.82
CA ARG A 571 -41.29 70.61 -34.46
C ARG A 571 -40.96 69.12 -34.33
N TRP A 572 -41.43 68.29 -35.27
CA TRP A 572 -41.20 66.84 -35.28
C TRP A 572 -39.74 66.48 -35.54
N VAL A 573 -39.10 67.18 -36.49
CA VAL A 573 -37.71 66.93 -36.87
C VAL A 573 -36.76 67.30 -35.73
N GLU A 574 -36.94 68.47 -35.08
CA GLU A 574 -36.16 68.88 -33.91
C GLU A 574 -36.30 67.87 -32.75
N PHE A 575 -37.51 67.33 -32.57
CA PHE A 575 -37.77 66.29 -31.57
C PHE A 575 -37.02 64.99 -31.87
N ARG A 576 -37.11 64.49 -33.11
CA ARG A 576 -36.45 63.25 -33.57
C ARG A 576 -34.94 63.34 -33.41
N GLU A 577 -34.32 64.45 -33.82
CA GLU A 577 -32.87 64.63 -33.73
C GLU A 577 -32.38 64.69 -32.27
N LYS A 578 -33.14 65.34 -31.38
CA LYS A 578 -32.85 65.35 -29.94
C LYS A 578 -32.96 63.95 -29.30
N TYR A 579 -33.86 63.10 -29.78
CA TYR A 579 -33.91 61.71 -29.33
C TYR A 579 -32.61 60.96 -29.67
N PHE A 580 -32.15 61.04 -30.92
CA PHE A 580 -30.95 60.33 -31.36
C PHE A 580 -29.67 60.83 -30.68
N SER A 581 -29.58 62.12 -30.34
CA SER A 581 -28.45 62.65 -29.58
C SER A 581 -28.42 62.10 -28.15
N LEU A 582 -29.57 62.02 -27.46
CA LEU A 582 -29.65 61.47 -26.10
C LEU A 582 -29.27 59.98 -26.04
N VAL A 583 -29.68 59.18 -27.02
CA VAL A 583 -29.28 57.76 -27.12
C VAL A 583 -27.77 57.62 -27.35
N ARG A 584 -27.20 58.47 -28.19
CA ARG A 584 -25.75 58.49 -28.50
C ARG A 584 -24.91 58.86 -27.29
N ASP A 585 -25.35 59.84 -26.50
CA ASP A 585 -24.71 60.27 -25.26
C ASP A 585 -24.88 59.28 -24.09
N ARG A 586 -25.47 58.10 -24.33
CA ARG A 586 -25.83 57.09 -23.31
C ARG A 586 -26.78 57.62 -22.22
N LYS A 587 -27.52 58.71 -22.50
CA LYS A 587 -28.53 59.29 -21.58
C LYS A 587 -29.89 58.62 -21.78
N ILE A 588 -29.95 57.31 -21.52
CA ILE A 588 -31.10 56.45 -21.86
C ILE A 588 -32.40 56.87 -21.17
N ASN A 589 -32.35 57.23 -19.89
CA ASN A 589 -33.50 57.74 -19.14
C ASN A 589 -34.05 59.05 -19.74
N GLN A 590 -33.16 59.97 -20.09
CA GLN A 590 -33.56 61.23 -20.75
C GLN A 590 -34.14 60.97 -22.14
N ALA A 591 -33.59 60.02 -22.90
CA ALA A 591 -34.13 59.61 -24.19
C ALA A 591 -35.54 59.01 -24.06
N ALA A 592 -35.77 58.16 -23.06
CA ALA A 592 -37.09 57.57 -22.77
C ALA A 592 -38.10 58.64 -22.33
N ALA A 593 -37.70 59.53 -21.41
CA ALA A 593 -38.54 60.64 -20.97
C ALA A 593 -38.91 61.55 -22.16
N HIS A 594 -37.93 61.91 -22.99
CA HIS A 594 -38.13 62.69 -24.21
C HIS A 594 -39.15 62.00 -25.15
N LEU A 595 -39.01 60.70 -25.41
CA LEU A 595 -39.99 59.94 -26.22
C LEU A 595 -41.41 59.91 -25.63
N SER A 596 -41.53 59.83 -24.32
CA SER A 596 -42.82 59.70 -23.64
C SER A 596 -43.60 61.02 -23.52
N GLN A 597 -42.91 62.16 -23.54
CA GLN A 597 -43.49 63.49 -23.36
C GLN A 597 -44.06 64.06 -24.67
N TRP A 598 -43.81 63.42 -25.81
CA TRP A 598 -44.31 63.90 -27.11
C TRP A 598 -45.81 63.69 -27.26
N GLN A 599 -46.52 64.77 -27.63
CA GLN A 599 -47.94 64.74 -27.97
C GLN A 599 -48.08 64.77 -29.50
N THR A 600 -48.56 63.67 -30.07
CA THR A 600 -48.72 63.49 -31.52
C THR A 600 -49.79 64.40 -32.10
N ARG A 601 -49.57 64.88 -33.33
CA ARG A 601 -50.62 65.51 -34.17
C ARG A 601 -50.63 64.83 -35.55
N GLY A 602 -51.81 64.45 -36.03
CA GLY A 602 -51.96 63.91 -37.39
C GLY A 602 -51.15 62.63 -37.63
N ASP A 603 -50.30 62.64 -38.66
CA ASP A 603 -49.49 61.53 -39.15
C ASP A 603 -48.24 61.19 -38.31
N GLU A 604 -47.98 61.93 -37.22
CA GLU A 604 -46.81 61.73 -36.35
C GLU A 604 -46.89 60.47 -35.47
N GLU A 605 -48.06 59.85 -35.34
CA GLU A 605 -48.26 58.70 -34.46
C GLU A 605 -47.49 57.45 -34.92
N GLU A 606 -47.49 57.18 -36.23
CA GLU A 606 -46.72 56.08 -36.83
C GLU A 606 -45.20 56.33 -36.71
N LYS A 607 -44.77 57.57 -36.97
CA LYS A 607 -43.36 57.99 -36.85
C LYS A 607 -42.84 57.89 -35.42
N LEU A 608 -43.68 58.21 -34.42
CA LEU A 608 -43.35 58.02 -33.00
C LEU A 608 -43.28 56.54 -32.62
N ALA A 609 -44.13 55.69 -33.19
CA ALA A 609 -44.07 54.24 -32.96
C ALA A 609 -42.73 53.65 -33.44
N ASP A 610 -42.18 54.14 -34.56
CA ASP A 610 -40.87 53.72 -35.07
C ASP A 610 -39.71 54.12 -34.14
N LEU A 611 -39.70 55.34 -33.62
CA LEU A 611 -38.67 55.75 -32.64
C LEU A 611 -38.76 54.94 -31.34
N LYS A 612 -39.99 54.64 -30.87
CA LYS A 612 -40.19 53.74 -29.73
C LYS A 612 -39.67 52.33 -30.02
N LYS A 613 -39.84 51.82 -31.25
CA LYS A 613 -39.31 50.51 -31.68
C LYS A 613 -37.77 50.52 -31.75
N ASP A 614 -37.16 51.59 -32.23
CA ASP A 614 -35.70 51.76 -32.24
C ASP A 614 -35.12 51.81 -30.82
N PHE A 615 -35.75 52.57 -29.91
CA PHE A 615 -35.35 52.63 -28.51
C PHE A 615 -35.34 51.24 -27.87
N LYS A 616 -36.44 50.48 -28.06
CA LYS A 616 -36.54 49.09 -27.61
C LYS A 616 -35.40 48.24 -28.14
N LYS A 617 -35.01 48.41 -29.40
CA LYS A 617 -33.96 47.60 -30.02
C LYS A 617 -32.58 47.88 -29.44
N ARG A 618 -32.25 49.14 -29.12
CA ARG A 618 -30.88 49.57 -28.78
C ARG A 618 -30.56 49.55 -27.30
N VAL A 619 -31.52 49.88 -26.45
CA VAL A 619 -31.33 50.13 -25.01
C VAL A 619 -30.59 49.02 -24.26
N ILE A 620 -30.94 47.75 -24.49
CA ILE A 620 -30.30 46.62 -23.80
C ILE A 620 -28.83 46.46 -24.21
N GLY A 621 -28.50 46.75 -25.46
CA GLY A 621 -27.12 46.67 -25.95
C GLY A 621 -26.22 47.69 -25.26
N ILE A 622 -26.70 48.93 -25.12
CA ILE A 622 -25.95 50.02 -24.48
C ILE A 622 -25.73 49.74 -22.99
N ILE A 623 -26.78 49.31 -22.27
CA ILE A 623 -26.68 48.98 -20.84
C ILE A 623 -25.69 47.82 -20.62
N LYS A 624 -25.75 46.79 -21.47
CA LYS A 624 -24.85 45.64 -21.36
C LYS A 624 -23.37 46.05 -21.49
N GLU A 625 -23.06 46.97 -22.41
CA GLU A 625 -21.71 47.49 -22.60
C GLU A 625 -21.23 48.26 -21.36
N ASP A 626 -22.06 49.19 -20.85
CA ASP A 626 -21.75 50.00 -19.66
C ASP A 626 -21.55 49.17 -18.39
N VAL A 627 -22.36 48.11 -18.22
CA VAL A 627 -22.25 47.16 -17.11
C VAL A 627 -20.97 46.34 -17.23
N SER A 628 -20.62 45.87 -18.43
CA SER A 628 -19.41 45.09 -18.66
C SER A 628 -18.13 45.89 -18.36
N GLU A 629 -18.08 47.17 -18.72
CA GLU A 629 -16.96 48.06 -18.38
C GLU A 629 -16.77 48.20 -16.86
N ARG A 630 -17.86 48.44 -16.12
CA ARG A 630 -17.82 48.58 -14.65
C ARG A 630 -17.54 47.27 -13.93
N HIS A 631 -18.06 46.17 -14.46
CA HIS A 631 -17.74 44.82 -13.97
C HIS A 631 -16.23 44.54 -14.06
N LYS A 632 -15.57 44.91 -15.18
CA LYS A 632 -14.11 44.77 -15.31
C LYS A 632 -13.34 45.64 -14.31
N ALA A 633 -13.86 46.82 -13.99
CA ALA A 633 -13.28 47.72 -13.00
C ALA A 633 -13.62 47.36 -11.53
N LYS A 634 -14.38 46.28 -11.29
CA LYS A 634 -14.92 45.88 -9.97
C LYS A 634 -15.77 46.98 -9.30
N GLN A 635 -16.42 47.82 -10.10
CA GLN A 635 -17.34 48.87 -9.64
C GLN A 635 -18.77 48.32 -9.54
N TRP A 636 -18.97 47.35 -8.63
CA TRP A 636 -20.22 46.59 -8.51
C TRP A 636 -21.44 47.47 -8.26
N ARG A 637 -21.29 48.47 -7.38
CA ARG A 637 -22.35 49.43 -7.06
C ARG A 637 -22.76 50.26 -8.27
N ASP A 638 -21.81 50.80 -9.01
CA ASP A 638 -22.10 51.64 -10.18
C ASP A 638 -22.78 50.84 -11.29
N ALA A 639 -22.39 49.56 -11.47
CA ALA A 639 -23.04 48.65 -12.40
C ALA A 639 -24.51 48.38 -12.01
N ARG A 640 -24.75 48.12 -10.71
CA ARG A 640 -26.10 47.93 -10.16
C ARG A 640 -26.96 49.19 -10.34
N ASP A 641 -26.41 50.35 -10.00
CA ASP A 641 -27.12 51.63 -10.04
C ASP A 641 -27.57 51.97 -11.46
N ILE A 642 -26.78 51.67 -12.50
CA ILE A 642 -27.19 51.88 -13.91
C ILE A 642 -28.37 51.02 -14.29
N ILE A 643 -28.32 49.71 -13.97
CA ILE A 643 -29.40 48.78 -14.29
C ILE A 643 -30.66 49.20 -13.53
N GLN A 644 -30.52 49.48 -12.24
CA GLN A 644 -31.63 49.84 -11.37
C GLN A 644 -32.27 51.17 -11.77
N THR A 645 -31.48 52.17 -12.17
CA THR A 645 -32.00 53.45 -12.67
C THR A 645 -32.93 53.26 -13.86
N ILE A 646 -32.65 52.28 -14.74
CA ILE A 646 -33.51 51.98 -15.89
C ILE A 646 -34.74 51.16 -15.49
N ILE A 647 -34.61 50.23 -14.53
CA ILE A 647 -35.72 49.45 -13.99
C ILE A 647 -36.71 50.35 -13.22
N ASP A 648 -36.22 51.39 -12.55
CA ASP A 648 -37.04 52.32 -11.76
C ASP A 648 -37.63 53.46 -12.61
N ASP A 649 -37.06 53.75 -13.79
CA ASP A 649 -37.56 54.79 -14.68
C ASP A 649 -38.86 54.34 -15.37
N LYS A 650 -39.98 54.93 -14.92
CA LYS A 650 -41.33 54.67 -15.45
C LYS A 650 -41.41 54.83 -16.98
N HIS A 651 -40.67 55.78 -17.55
CA HIS A 651 -40.70 56.03 -18.99
C HIS A 651 -39.93 54.95 -19.75
N ALA A 652 -38.74 54.57 -19.29
CA ALA A 652 -37.94 53.52 -19.90
C ALA A 652 -38.65 52.16 -19.84
N VAL A 653 -39.18 51.77 -18.67
CA VAL A 653 -39.92 50.51 -18.49
C VAL A 653 -41.13 50.41 -19.40
N SER A 654 -41.86 51.52 -19.62
CA SER A 654 -43.04 51.53 -20.49
C SER A 654 -42.74 51.12 -21.94
N PHE A 655 -41.48 51.25 -22.37
CA PHE A 655 -41.06 50.82 -23.69
C PHE A 655 -40.58 49.36 -23.72
N LEU A 656 -40.00 48.84 -22.64
CA LEU A 656 -39.41 47.50 -22.62
C LEU A 656 -40.46 46.40 -22.60
N ASN A 657 -40.17 45.28 -23.27
CA ASN A 657 -40.98 44.06 -23.13
C ASN A 657 -40.53 43.21 -21.93
N SER A 658 -41.33 42.20 -21.57
CA SER A 658 -41.04 41.32 -20.43
C SER A 658 -39.70 40.59 -20.53
N LEU A 659 -39.28 40.20 -21.75
CA LEU A 659 -37.98 39.55 -21.97
C LEU A 659 -36.82 40.51 -21.70
N GLN A 660 -36.95 41.77 -22.11
CA GLN A 660 -35.93 42.78 -21.90
C GLN A 660 -35.78 43.18 -20.43
N LEU A 661 -36.91 43.33 -19.73
CA LEU A 661 -36.89 43.54 -18.27
C LEU A 661 -36.27 42.33 -17.55
N LYS A 662 -36.61 41.11 -17.98
CA LYS A 662 -35.97 39.90 -17.46
C LYS A 662 -34.45 39.91 -17.70
N ASN A 663 -33.98 40.35 -18.87
CA ASN A 663 -32.55 40.45 -19.14
C ASN A 663 -31.86 41.48 -18.22
N LEU A 664 -32.50 42.60 -17.91
CA LEU A 664 -31.97 43.57 -16.96
C LEU A 664 -31.87 42.99 -15.54
N HIS A 665 -32.89 42.26 -15.08
CA HIS A 665 -32.83 41.55 -13.81
C HIS A 665 -31.74 40.47 -13.79
N LEU A 666 -31.56 39.72 -14.88
CA LEU A 666 -30.48 38.73 -14.98
C LEU A 666 -29.09 39.40 -14.91
N MET A 667 -28.91 40.55 -15.56
CA MET A 667 -27.66 41.32 -15.43
C MET A 667 -27.43 41.81 -13.99
N LEU A 668 -28.49 42.17 -13.27
CA LEU A 668 -28.42 42.53 -11.85
C LEU A 668 -27.96 41.33 -11.01
N ASP A 669 -28.55 40.16 -11.22
CA ASP A 669 -28.19 38.91 -10.55
C ASP A 669 -26.72 38.52 -10.86
N GLU A 670 -26.26 38.70 -12.10
CA GLU A 670 -24.87 38.45 -12.51
C GLU A 670 -23.89 39.36 -11.75
N VAL A 671 -24.22 40.63 -11.57
CA VAL A 671 -23.41 41.58 -10.77
C VAL A 671 -23.36 41.15 -9.30
N ASP A 672 -24.51 40.77 -8.73
CA ASP A 672 -24.58 40.31 -7.33
C ASP A 672 -23.79 39.00 -7.12
N ILE A 673 -23.85 38.07 -8.08
CA ILE A 673 -23.03 36.85 -8.09
C ILE A 673 -21.54 37.18 -8.08
N ALA A 674 -21.10 38.06 -8.98
CA ALA A 674 -19.69 38.43 -9.10
C ALA A 674 -19.16 39.13 -7.85
N GLU A 675 -19.95 40.02 -7.24
CA GLU A 675 -19.58 40.68 -5.98
C GLU A 675 -19.50 39.69 -4.81
N ASP A 676 -20.47 38.78 -4.67
CA ASP A 676 -20.46 37.75 -3.62
C ASP A 676 -19.20 36.86 -3.74
N GLN A 677 -18.86 36.47 -4.97
CA GLN A 677 -17.66 35.68 -5.24
C GLN A 677 -16.38 36.42 -4.87
N ASP A 678 -16.20 37.69 -5.31
CA ASP A 678 -15.02 38.49 -5.00
C ASP A 678 -14.83 38.68 -3.48
N LEU A 679 -15.92 38.90 -2.75
CA LEU A 679 -15.88 39.03 -1.29
C LEU A 679 -15.50 37.72 -0.59
N TYR A 680 -15.95 36.57 -1.09
CA TYR A 680 -15.56 35.27 -0.55
C TYR A 680 -14.09 34.94 -0.86
N GLU A 681 -13.61 35.26 -2.06
CA GLU A 681 -12.20 35.06 -2.45
C GLU A 681 -11.24 35.83 -1.52
N LYS A 682 -11.64 37.02 -1.04
CA LYS A 682 -10.89 37.76 -0.01
C LYS A 682 -10.79 36.97 1.30
N ILE A 683 -11.85 36.33 1.77
CA ILE A 683 -11.79 35.48 2.97
C ILE A 683 -10.79 34.34 2.76
N THR A 684 -10.82 33.66 1.60
CA THR A 684 -9.90 32.55 1.33
C THR A 684 -8.44 32.99 1.28
N SER A 685 -8.19 34.23 0.84
CA SER A 685 -6.85 34.81 0.70
C SER A 685 -6.28 35.31 2.03
N TYR A 686 -7.08 36.04 2.82
CA TYR A 686 -6.62 36.72 4.04
C TYR A 686 -6.87 35.92 5.32
N LYS A 687 -7.95 35.11 5.36
CA LYS A 687 -8.31 34.23 6.49
C LYS A 687 -8.43 34.94 7.86
N ASP A 688 -8.81 36.21 7.86
CA ASP A 688 -8.96 36.99 9.08
C ASP A 688 -10.42 37.27 9.45
N MET A 689 -10.63 37.77 10.67
CA MET A 689 -11.95 38.07 11.21
C MET A 689 -12.61 39.29 10.54
N GLU A 690 -11.81 40.19 9.97
CA GLU A 690 -12.30 41.42 9.33
C GLU A 690 -13.01 41.07 8.02
N GLN A 691 -12.35 40.31 7.14
CA GLN A 691 -12.93 39.87 5.86
C GLN A 691 -14.15 38.97 6.08
N VAL A 692 -14.10 38.08 7.08
CA VAL A 692 -15.23 37.22 7.46
C VAL A 692 -16.44 38.07 7.87
N SER A 693 -16.22 39.07 8.72
CA SER A 693 -17.29 39.96 9.19
C SER A 693 -17.81 40.85 8.07
N TYR A 694 -16.92 41.31 7.17
CA TYR A 694 -17.28 42.11 6.02
C TYR A 694 -18.17 41.34 5.05
N TYR A 695 -17.80 40.11 4.70
CA TYR A 695 -18.62 39.23 3.84
C TYR A 695 -20.01 39.00 4.44
N LEU A 696 -20.08 38.56 5.70
CA LEU A 696 -21.37 38.25 6.36
C LEU A 696 -22.31 39.46 6.44
N LYS A 697 -21.77 40.68 6.36
CA LYS A 697 -22.53 41.92 6.43
C LYS A 697 -22.88 42.49 5.04
N HIS A 698 -21.98 42.38 4.08
CA HIS A 698 -22.04 43.13 2.82
C HIS A 698 -22.23 42.25 1.57
N ALA A 699 -22.06 40.93 1.67
CA ALA A 699 -22.25 40.06 0.51
C ALA A 699 -23.72 40.05 0.08
N PRO A 700 -24.02 40.34 -1.20
CA PRO A 700 -25.41 40.52 -1.65
C PRO A 700 -26.21 39.22 -1.59
N LEU A 701 -25.58 38.07 -1.88
CA LEU A 701 -26.27 36.77 -1.94
C LEU A 701 -26.03 35.93 -0.67
N ASN A 702 -24.94 36.18 0.05
CA ASN A 702 -24.52 35.38 1.20
C ASN A 702 -24.44 33.88 0.89
N LYS A 703 -24.03 33.53 -0.35
CA LYS A 703 -24.09 32.14 -0.85
C LYS A 703 -23.29 31.16 0.00
N MET A 704 -22.15 31.61 0.53
CA MET A 704 -21.24 30.82 1.37
C MET A 704 -21.42 31.07 2.88
N LYS A 705 -22.51 31.72 3.30
CA LYS A 705 -22.72 32.15 4.70
C LYS A 705 -22.47 31.05 5.72
N ARG A 706 -23.03 29.85 5.51
CA ARG A 706 -22.87 28.73 6.46
C ARG A 706 -21.42 28.29 6.64
N VAL A 707 -20.62 28.35 5.57
CA VAL A 707 -19.20 28.02 5.60
C VAL A 707 -18.44 29.12 6.35
N VAL A 708 -18.71 30.37 6.00
CA VAL A 708 -18.07 31.54 6.60
C VAL A 708 -18.38 31.66 8.09
N GLU A 709 -19.61 31.38 8.53
CA GLU A 709 -19.99 31.34 9.95
C GLU A 709 -19.23 30.25 10.73
N ARG A 710 -19.02 29.06 10.13
CA ARG A 710 -18.19 28.03 10.78
C ARG A 710 -16.74 28.48 10.91
N TYR A 711 -16.22 29.14 9.87
CA TYR A 711 -14.86 29.69 9.91
C TYR A 711 -14.75 30.81 10.94
N GLN A 712 -15.77 31.64 11.08
CA GLN A 712 -15.88 32.66 12.13
C GLN A 712 -15.85 32.04 13.53
N VAL A 713 -16.59 30.95 13.75
CA VAL A 713 -16.56 30.20 15.02
C VAL A 713 -15.15 29.68 15.30
N TYR A 714 -14.47 29.13 14.29
CA TYR A 714 -13.07 28.70 14.41
C TYR A 714 -12.14 29.86 14.80
N LEU A 715 -12.20 31.00 14.09
CA LEU A 715 -11.38 32.18 14.41
C LEU A 715 -11.64 32.67 15.83
N ASN A 716 -12.91 32.69 16.26
CA ASN A 716 -13.29 33.05 17.63
C ASN A 716 -12.75 32.05 18.66
N GLN A 717 -12.75 30.75 18.37
CA GLN A 717 -12.15 29.76 19.25
C GLN A 717 -10.64 29.99 19.38
N VAL A 718 -9.94 30.17 18.26
CA VAL A 718 -8.48 30.37 18.19
C VAL A 718 -8.02 31.69 18.85
N ALA A 719 -8.87 32.72 18.80
CA ALA A 719 -8.60 34.02 19.43
C ALA A 719 -8.73 34.02 20.96
N ASN A 720 -9.43 33.03 21.54
CA ASN A 720 -9.71 32.95 22.97
C ASN A 720 -8.81 31.93 23.70
N PRO A 721 -8.50 32.13 25.00
CA PRO A 721 -7.69 31.17 25.75
C PRO A 721 -8.40 29.84 25.93
N MET A 722 -7.82 28.76 25.40
CA MET A 722 -8.37 27.41 25.45
C MET A 722 -7.48 26.46 26.24
N LEU A 723 -8.05 25.34 26.70
CA LEU A 723 -7.32 24.29 27.39
C LEU A 723 -6.62 23.40 26.35
N ILE A 724 -5.29 23.42 26.31
CA ILE A 724 -4.45 22.73 25.35
C ILE A 724 -3.67 21.64 26.08
N ASN A 725 -3.66 20.44 25.51
CA ASN A 725 -2.86 19.33 26.00
C ASN A 725 -1.55 19.25 25.22
N LEU A 726 -0.46 19.68 25.85
CA LEU A 726 0.90 19.55 25.34
C LEU A 726 1.41 18.14 25.62
N GLN A 727 1.75 17.40 24.56
CA GLN A 727 2.30 16.06 24.65
C GLN A 727 3.77 16.09 24.23
N LEU A 728 4.62 15.56 25.11
CA LEU A 728 6.00 15.22 24.79
C LEU A 728 5.99 13.84 24.12
N ASN A 729 5.82 13.82 22.79
CA ASN A 729 5.45 12.63 22.04
C ASN A 729 6.57 11.59 21.99
N ASN A 730 7.80 12.03 21.67
CA ASN A 730 8.97 11.18 21.73
C ASN A 730 10.25 12.01 21.74
N ILE A 731 11.33 11.36 22.16
CA ILE A 731 12.69 11.87 22.09
C ILE A 731 13.49 10.88 21.27
N TYR A 732 14.16 11.39 20.24
CA TYR A 732 15.15 10.69 19.44
C TYR A 732 16.53 10.89 20.05
N TRP A 733 17.27 9.80 20.20
CA TRP A 733 18.62 9.79 20.78
C TRP A 733 19.64 9.38 19.72
N ALA A 734 20.63 10.23 19.42
CA ALA A 734 21.73 9.87 18.53
C ALA A 734 22.71 8.90 19.20
N GLU A 735 22.96 9.07 20.50
CA GLU A 735 23.86 8.22 21.29
C GLU A 735 23.14 7.62 22.51
N SER A 736 23.65 6.50 23.03
CA SER A 736 23.08 5.86 24.21
C SER A 736 23.66 6.46 25.48
N CYS A 737 22.79 6.91 26.39
CA CYS A 737 23.18 7.39 27.72
C CYS A 737 22.51 6.60 28.86
N GLY A 738 22.03 5.38 28.60
CA GLY A 738 21.47 4.54 29.67
C GLY A 738 20.15 5.06 30.22
N ASN A 739 20.05 5.28 31.54
CA ASN A 739 18.85 5.79 32.20
C ASN A 739 18.89 7.32 32.28
N THR A 740 17.88 7.97 31.75
CA THR A 740 17.79 9.42 31.64
C THR A 740 16.57 9.94 32.38
N ASP A 741 16.76 10.99 33.17
CA ASP A 741 15.69 11.75 33.81
C ASP A 741 15.40 12.99 32.97
N ILE A 742 14.14 13.38 32.92
CA ILE A 742 13.64 14.45 32.04
C ILE A 742 12.82 15.42 32.85
N LEU A 743 13.17 16.70 32.71
CA LEU A 743 12.45 17.82 33.30
C LEU A 743 12.00 18.77 32.20
N LEU A 744 10.69 18.96 32.05
CA LEU A 744 10.09 19.95 31.14
C LEU A 744 9.39 21.02 31.96
N THR A 745 9.76 22.27 31.71
CA THR A 745 9.11 23.45 32.25
C THR A 745 8.42 24.25 31.14
N LEU A 746 7.24 24.80 31.46
CA LEU A 746 6.47 25.68 30.60
C LEU A 746 6.27 27.00 31.33
N ASN A 747 6.76 28.09 30.76
CA ASN A 747 6.83 29.42 31.37
C ASN A 747 7.47 29.39 32.77
N GLY A 748 8.53 28.60 32.94
CA GLY A 748 9.26 28.45 34.21
C GLY A 748 8.60 27.53 35.25
N LYS A 749 7.42 26.97 34.97
CA LYS A 749 6.77 25.99 35.86
C LYS A 749 7.02 24.57 35.35
N THR A 750 7.50 23.67 36.21
CA THR A 750 7.63 22.25 35.88
C THR A 750 6.27 21.63 35.56
N VAL A 751 6.16 21.02 34.38
CA VAL A 751 4.93 20.43 33.86
C VAL A 751 5.04 18.95 33.51
N ILE A 752 6.24 18.45 33.21
CA ILE A 752 6.50 17.01 33.03
C ILE A 752 7.83 16.70 33.72
N GLU A 753 7.80 15.69 34.60
CA GLU A 753 8.99 15.12 35.22
C GLU A 753 8.92 13.60 35.03
N LYS A 754 9.94 13.02 34.40
CA LYS A 754 9.97 11.59 34.09
C LYS A 754 11.35 11.01 34.33
N ASN A 755 11.41 10.06 35.26
CA ASN A 755 12.67 9.43 35.67
C ASN A 755 12.84 8.05 35.03
N GLY A 756 14.10 7.66 34.80
CA GLY A 756 14.48 6.32 34.37
C GLY A 756 14.08 5.96 32.92
N LEU A 757 14.04 6.92 32.00
CA LEU A 757 13.82 6.63 30.58
C LEU A 757 15.08 6.02 29.96
N THR A 758 14.93 4.90 29.25
CA THR A 758 16.07 4.26 28.60
C THR A 758 16.40 4.92 27.26
N ALA A 759 17.53 5.64 27.19
CA ALA A 759 18.05 6.24 25.97
C ALA A 759 18.87 5.22 25.16
N ARG A 760 18.28 4.69 24.09
CA ARG A 760 18.93 3.76 23.16
C ARG A 760 19.51 4.52 21.97
N LYS A 761 20.75 4.19 21.58
CA LYS A 761 21.42 4.75 20.39
C LYS A 761 20.53 4.58 19.14
N HIS A 762 20.28 5.68 18.41
CA HIS A 762 19.36 5.78 17.28
C HIS A 762 17.91 5.35 17.58
N GLY A 763 17.51 5.35 18.85
CA GLY A 763 16.18 4.96 19.30
C GLY A 763 15.26 6.16 19.48
N ARG A 764 13.94 5.90 19.47
CA ARG A 764 12.92 6.86 19.92
C ARG A 764 12.31 6.37 21.23
N SER A 765 12.11 7.28 22.18
CA SER A 765 11.32 6.99 23.36
C SER A 765 9.85 6.75 22.99
N ALA A 766 9.12 6.05 23.86
CA ALA A 766 7.66 6.16 23.86
C ALA A 766 7.24 7.57 24.31
N GLN A 767 5.93 7.83 24.32
CA GLN A 767 5.37 9.06 24.89
C GLN A 767 5.88 9.25 26.32
N VAL A 768 6.51 10.39 26.56
CA VAL A 768 7.20 10.69 27.81
C VAL A 768 6.21 11.19 28.86
N GLY A 769 5.31 12.08 28.45
CA GLY A 769 4.30 12.66 29.31
C GLY A 769 3.39 13.63 28.56
N ASN A 770 2.42 14.18 29.28
CA ASN A 770 1.53 15.22 28.78
C ASN A 770 1.17 16.19 29.90
N THR A 771 0.70 17.38 29.54
CA THR A 771 0.27 18.41 30.48
C THR A 771 -0.81 19.30 29.87
N LEU A 772 -1.74 19.76 30.70
CA LEU A 772 -2.79 20.68 30.30
C LEU A 772 -2.41 22.10 30.71
N PHE A 773 -2.47 23.04 29.77
CA PHE A 773 -2.27 24.46 30.05
C PHE A 773 -3.29 25.30 29.29
N ARG A 774 -3.56 26.51 29.77
CA ARG A 774 -4.52 27.43 29.14
C ARG A 774 -3.79 28.56 28.44
N ALA A 775 -3.97 28.68 27.13
CA ALA A 775 -3.35 29.72 26.31
C ALA A 775 -4.16 29.98 25.03
N LYS A 776 -3.92 31.12 24.37
CA LYS A 776 -4.35 31.38 22.99
C LYS A 776 -3.33 30.81 22.01
N MET A 777 -3.76 30.50 20.79
CA MET A 777 -2.85 29.96 19.76
C MET A 777 -1.76 30.95 19.32
N ASN A 778 -2.00 32.24 19.49
CA ASN A 778 -1.06 33.33 19.21
C ASN A 778 -0.33 33.84 20.48
N ASP A 779 -0.53 33.21 21.65
CA ASP A 779 0.29 33.52 22.81
C ASP A 779 1.70 32.97 22.60
N THR A 780 2.71 33.70 23.06
CA THR A 780 4.09 33.21 23.13
C THR A 780 4.27 32.41 24.41
N ILE A 781 4.86 31.23 24.32
CA ILE A 781 5.24 30.43 25.48
C ILE A 781 6.71 30.04 25.40
N LYS A 782 7.32 29.92 26.58
CA LYS A 782 8.69 29.50 26.75
C LYS A 782 8.73 28.08 27.29
N ILE A 783 9.30 27.17 26.53
CA ILE A 783 9.56 25.80 26.93
C ILE A 783 11.04 25.69 27.26
N HIS A 784 11.34 25.12 28.41
CA HIS A 784 12.69 24.76 28.77
C HIS A 784 12.71 23.31 29.24
N MET A 785 13.57 22.49 28.64
CA MET A 785 13.68 21.07 28.94
C MET A 785 15.13 20.67 29.14
N GLU A 786 15.34 19.85 30.15
CA GLU A 786 16.65 19.30 30.50
C GLU A 786 16.57 17.78 30.55
N THR A 787 17.63 17.13 30.08
CA THR A 787 17.81 15.68 30.18
C THR A 787 19.08 15.37 30.95
N ILE A 788 18.96 14.55 32.00
CA ILE A 788 20.06 14.19 32.90
C ILE A 788 20.28 12.69 32.79
N CYS A 789 21.46 12.29 32.33
CA CYS A 789 21.89 10.90 32.31
C CYS A 789 22.39 10.46 33.67
N ASN A 790 21.79 9.42 34.22
CA ASN A 790 22.25 8.76 35.44
C ASN A 790 23.30 7.71 35.07
N GLY A 791 24.58 8.09 35.11
CA GLY A 791 25.70 7.16 35.04
C GLY A 791 25.84 6.34 36.31
N ILE A 792 26.72 5.33 36.29
CA ILE A 792 26.98 4.46 37.45
C ILE A 792 27.62 5.23 38.61
N TRP A 793 28.33 6.32 38.31
CA TRP A 793 29.10 7.09 39.30
C TRP A 793 28.74 8.57 39.37
N ASP A 794 28.26 9.18 38.28
CA ASP A 794 27.91 10.61 38.21
C ASP A 794 26.63 10.87 37.41
N LYS A 795 25.95 11.98 37.71
CA LYS A 795 24.84 12.52 36.92
C LYS A 795 25.38 13.55 35.93
N GLU A 796 25.24 13.30 34.64
CA GLU A 796 25.71 14.20 33.59
C GLU A 796 24.52 14.80 32.84
N LYS A 797 24.53 16.12 32.61
CA LYS A 797 23.53 16.80 31.80
C LYS A 797 23.79 16.47 30.33
N THR A 798 22.89 15.72 29.70
CA THR A 798 23.06 15.20 28.33
C THR A 798 22.31 15.98 27.27
N GLY A 799 21.53 16.99 27.66
CA GLY A 799 20.79 17.85 26.75
C GLY A 799 20.05 18.96 27.48
N GLU A 800 20.00 20.12 26.84
CA GLU A 800 19.26 21.30 27.29
C GLU A 800 18.67 22.02 26.09
N ILE A 801 17.38 22.30 26.16
CA ILE A 801 16.69 23.09 25.16
C ILE A 801 15.91 24.21 25.82
N THR A 802 16.00 25.39 25.22
CA THR A 802 15.08 26.50 25.46
C THR A 802 14.45 26.91 24.14
N TRP A 803 13.12 26.90 24.08
CA TRP A 803 12.35 27.33 22.92
C TRP A 803 11.34 28.39 23.35
N GLU A 804 11.22 29.44 22.54
CA GLU A 804 10.23 30.49 22.72
C GLU A 804 9.53 30.74 21.40
N GLY A 805 8.20 30.69 21.40
CA GLY A 805 7.42 30.91 20.19
C GLY A 805 5.93 30.79 20.42
N LEU A 806 5.17 30.96 19.34
CA LEU A 806 3.71 30.92 19.37
C LEU A 806 3.22 29.50 19.66
N VAL A 807 2.20 29.36 20.51
CA VAL A 807 1.59 28.07 20.85
C VAL A 807 1.25 27.24 19.59
N ARG A 808 0.72 27.86 18.53
CA ARG A 808 0.40 27.18 17.26
C ARG A 808 1.58 26.46 16.61
N ASN A 809 2.80 26.96 16.83
CA ASN A 809 4.01 26.41 16.25
C ASN A 809 4.49 25.15 16.99
N LEU A 810 3.91 24.80 18.15
CA LEU A 810 4.29 23.60 18.90
C LEU A 810 3.77 22.30 18.31
N ASN A 811 2.68 22.35 17.54
CA ASN A 811 2.07 21.13 17.04
C ASN A 811 2.95 20.52 15.94
N GLY A 812 3.60 19.38 16.24
CA GLY A 812 4.56 18.75 15.35
C GLY A 812 5.96 19.36 15.41
N LEU A 813 6.22 20.27 16.36
CA LEU A 813 7.52 20.92 16.49
C LEU A 813 8.58 19.90 16.90
N ARG A 814 9.65 19.83 16.12
CA ARG A 814 10.83 19.03 16.41
C ARG A 814 12.02 19.95 16.67
N ILE A 815 12.67 19.78 17.82
CA ILE A 815 13.78 20.64 18.23
C ILE A 815 14.94 19.80 18.76
N GLY A 816 16.18 20.22 18.50
CA GLY A 816 17.38 19.58 19.03
C GLY A 816 17.57 19.84 20.53
N LEU A 817 18.04 18.84 21.27
CA LEU A 817 18.37 18.94 22.71
C LEU A 817 19.76 19.55 22.97
N ASP A 818 20.58 19.75 21.93
CA ASP A 818 21.93 20.36 22.04
C ASP A 818 22.03 21.65 21.21
N GLY A 819 20.90 22.36 21.05
CA GLY A 819 20.76 23.50 20.14
C GLY A 819 20.35 23.12 18.70
N ASP A 820 20.75 23.93 17.71
CA ASP A 820 20.26 23.90 16.31
C ASP A 820 20.60 22.61 15.51
N GLN A 821 21.26 21.63 16.12
CA GLN A 821 21.58 20.35 15.50
C GLN A 821 20.48 19.31 15.77
N ALA A 822 19.33 19.45 15.10
CA ALA A 822 18.19 18.51 15.17
C ALA A 822 18.51 17.06 14.73
N GLU A 823 19.72 16.82 14.22
CA GLU A 823 20.21 15.51 13.76
C GLU A 823 20.78 14.64 14.88
N LYS A 824 21.13 15.21 16.05
CA LYS A 824 21.68 14.46 17.18
C LYS A 824 20.57 13.93 18.09
N ASN A 825 20.24 14.67 19.13
CA ASN A 825 19.16 14.36 20.06
C ASN A 825 18.01 15.33 19.77
N ALA A 826 16.78 14.83 19.56
CA ALA A 826 15.67 15.70 19.18
C ALA A 826 14.38 15.32 19.88
N VAL A 827 13.64 16.33 20.32
CA VAL A 827 12.34 16.22 20.95
C VAL A 827 11.23 16.57 19.98
N THR A 828 10.10 15.85 20.02
CA THR A 828 8.90 16.17 19.24
C THR A 828 7.70 16.47 20.14
N PHE A 829 7.07 17.62 19.94
CA PHE A 829 5.85 18.04 20.63
C PHE A 829 4.61 17.84 19.76
N ILE A 830 3.50 17.46 20.39
CA ILE A 830 2.17 17.38 19.75
C ILE A 830 1.17 18.13 20.62
N LEU A 831 0.30 18.91 20.00
CA LEU A 831 -0.82 19.53 20.70
C LEU A 831 -2.10 18.73 20.45
N SER A 832 -2.88 18.51 21.51
CA SER A 832 -4.24 17.99 21.42
C SER A 832 -5.22 18.95 22.11
N GLY A 833 -6.47 18.97 21.65
CA GLY A 833 -7.47 19.95 22.07
C GLY A 833 -7.49 21.25 21.26
N VAL A 834 -6.71 21.33 20.17
CA VAL A 834 -6.74 22.45 19.22
C VAL A 834 -7.89 22.24 18.23
N PRO A 835 -8.77 23.23 18.00
CA PRO A 835 -9.84 23.12 17.01
C PRO A 835 -9.24 22.96 15.60
N GLN A 836 -9.83 22.09 14.79
CA GLN A 836 -9.40 21.91 13.40
C GLN A 836 -9.90 23.08 12.55
N GLU A 837 -9.00 23.64 11.73
CA GLU A 837 -9.37 24.69 10.77
C GLU A 837 -10.41 24.13 9.78
N PRO A 838 -11.61 24.71 9.70
CA PRO A 838 -12.61 24.32 8.72
C PRO A 838 -12.09 24.60 7.30
N VAL A 839 -12.31 23.67 6.38
CA VAL A 839 -11.98 23.86 4.96
C VAL A 839 -12.92 24.90 4.36
N LEU A 840 -12.35 25.90 3.69
CA LEU A 840 -13.07 26.85 2.85
C LEU A 840 -13.09 26.30 1.40
N PRO A 841 -14.21 25.73 0.92
CA PRO A 841 -14.31 25.21 -0.44
C PRO A 841 -14.32 26.34 -1.49
N PRO A 842 -14.17 26.03 -2.78
CA PRO A 842 -14.48 26.96 -3.87
C PRO A 842 -15.86 27.61 -3.73
N TRP A 843 -16.00 28.84 -4.22
CA TRP A 843 -17.27 29.56 -4.16
C TRP A 843 -18.34 28.81 -4.96
N GLY A 844 -19.46 28.48 -4.31
CA GLY A 844 -20.62 27.83 -4.94
C GLY A 844 -20.76 26.32 -4.75
N ASP A 845 -19.76 25.67 -4.15
CA ASP A 845 -19.86 24.30 -3.59
C ASP A 845 -20.66 24.29 -2.28
#